data_AF-A0A9P1FXY8-F1
#
_entry.id   AF-A0A9P1FXY8-F1
#
_cell.length_a   1.000
_cell.length_b   1.000
_cell.length_c   1.000
_cell.angle_alpha   90.00
_cell.angle_beta   90.00
_cell.angle_gamma   90.00
#
_symmetry.space_group_name_H-M   'P 1'
#
loop_
_entity.id
_entity.type
_entity.pdbx_description
1 polymer ?
#
loop_
_entity_poly.entity_id
_entity_poly.type
_entity_poly.pdbx_seq_one_letter_code
_entity_poly.pdbx_strand_id
1 'polypeptide(L)'
;MKIFSGIFFAGLAGWLSMANGTKLSFIQQAALEKRLTVCCFLGVYVGAFSAFFNFFQLTEVDDVLLDREGSFTLDFSRPLEWIMTCPLMQLALVLMGGSRIPEYRRMVMPGLSVIVLVCGTASMLLWDVWVYVAYGVGLCFACVMFWLNRQQIVEHSDGQECLLYGDSEFRKASILLIVTWVPFPTFYALSPEGFGIITDILFVQVGWAFLNIVSKFTFIFYIQRIKDNYCNRLKVKREFTGVQTAGPKGGGLVGPDGTITPPLSGMDLVKSKQQEKATSEMGALVVETMNFLGMAQNSDRFLRLLQKSNITSLTALEGLTQHECNKLTLPWDLVAAVQKRLRVWRLEMQDEAELALEQGELHYQMEEPLNKAALADKLQAMAPGVAGGPSPAHQQSPVAYQAMNAPMLPGMIDEPRIARLEDTLMAMQQQTETIQQQNEYFQTEVLRRLSEQQQHLMQPMPSVTTTPNGTAPVQQQLPTQLLQQLQQQLQQYENFQTEVMRRLSEVGADSPKAAPSSLRNTIEMTVAATLKNKEMESLFEHRIEELICAAQVRIEQAADKVSDSLRAQVREVQGAYDRARETEGTFIEKADEKMKAFMVKTEEKLQAHIEKSDENMQAYIGKTDEKMQTFMAKTDEKMQMAVEDVNKSTEYTR
;
A
#
# COMPACT_ATOMS: atom_id res chain seq x y z
N MET A 1 28.65 8.94 23.04
CA MET A 1 27.38 8.35 23.55
C MET A 1 26.15 8.67 22.71
N LYS A 2 25.87 9.93 22.32
CA LYS A 2 24.64 10.28 21.58
C LYS A 2 24.53 9.60 20.20
N ILE A 3 25.64 9.54 19.44
CA ILE A 3 25.71 8.84 18.15
C ILE A 3 25.45 7.33 18.31
N PHE A 4 26.08 6.70 19.31
CA PHE A 4 25.88 5.29 19.62
C PHE A 4 24.41 4.99 19.98
N SER A 5 23.77 5.86 20.76
CA SER A 5 22.33 5.77 21.06
C SER A 5 21.48 5.86 19.78
N GLY A 6 21.77 6.82 18.89
CA GLY A 6 21.08 6.95 17.61
C GLY A 6 21.23 5.72 16.71
N ILE A 7 22.45 5.19 16.58
CA ILE A 7 22.72 3.95 15.82
C ILE A 7 22.00 2.76 16.46
N PHE A 8 22.02 2.63 17.79
CA PHE A 8 21.34 1.55 18.50
C PHE A 8 19.83 1.62 18.29
N PHE A 9 19.21 2.79 18.43
CA PHE A 9 17.77 2.94 18.23
C PHE A 9 17.36 2.81 16.75
N ALA A 10 18.20 3.25 15.81
CA ALA A 10 17.97 3.02 14.38
C ALA A 10 18.10 1.54 14.03
N GLY A 11 19.12 0.85 14.55
CA GLY A 11 19.30 -0.60 14.42
C GLY A 11 18.17 -1.38 15.06
N LEU A 12 17.69 -0.95 16.23
CA LEU A 12 16.52 -1.52 16.90
C LEU A 12 15.24 -1.27 16.10
N ALA A 13 15.05 -0.07 15.52
CA ALA A 13 13.90 0.23 14.67
C ALA A 13 13.93 -0.59 13.38
N GLY A 14 15.10 -0.74 12.75
CA GLY A 14 15.31 -1.62 11.60
C GLY A 14 15.06 -3.08 11.96
N TRP A 15 15.59 -3.55 13.09
CA TRP A 15 15.36 -4.89 13.61
C TRP A 15 13.88 -5.13 13.91
N LEU A 16 13.19 -4.22 14.59
CA LEU A 16 11.76 -4.34 14.88
C LEU A 16 10.92 -4.33 13.60
N SER A 17 11.34 -3.57 12.58
CA SER A 17 10.70 -3.59 11.26
C SER A 17 10.89 -4.94 10.57
N MET A 18 12.08 -5.54 10.67
CA MET A 18 12.38 -6.87 10.12
C MET A 18 11.79 -8.02 10.94
N ALA A 19 11.74 -7.92 12.27
CA ALA A 19 11.21 -8.92 13.20
C ALA A 19 9.68 -9.01 13.11
N ASN A 20 9.02 -7.89 12.76
CA ASN A 20 7.64 -7.89 12.28
C ASN A 20 7.49 -8.47 10.85
N GLY A 21 8.56 -9.04 10.27
CA GLY A 21 8.64 -9.56 8.91
C GLY A 21 7.74 -10.76 8.62
N THR A 22 7.19 -11.45 9.64
CA THR A 22 6.10 -12.42 9.43
C THR A 22 4.85 -11.76 8.81
N LYS A 23 4.70 -10.44 8.96
CA LYS A 23 3.69 -9.66 8.25
C LYS A 23 4.07 -9.33 6.82
N LEU A 24 5.36 -9.34 6.45
CA LEU A 24 5.80 -8.97 5.11
C LEU A 24 5.49 -10.05 4.06
N SER A 25 5.48 -11.34 4.43
CA SER A 25 4.97 -12.42 3.55
C SER A 25 3.49 -12.22 3.27
N PHE A 26 2.71 -12.00 4.32
CA PHE A 26 1.30 -11.67 4.19
C PHE A 26 1.06 -10.41 3.37
N ILE A 27 1.85 -9.35 3.58
CA ILE A 27 1.75 -8.11 2.79
C ILE A 27 2.09 -8.39 1.33
N GLN A 28 3.14 -9.15 1.02
CA GLN A 28 3.49 -9.48 -0.36
C GLN A 28 2.39 -10.28 -1.06
N GLN A 29 1.67 -11.11 -0.32
CA GLN A 29 0.51 -11.86 -0.79
C GLN A 29 -0.83 -11.09 -0.63
N ALA A 30 -0.80 -9.83 -0.21
CA ALA A 30 -2.01 -9.02 -0.09
C ALA A 30 -2.36 -8.33 -1.42
N ALA A 31 -3.59 -7.80 -1.51
CA ALA A 31 -3.99 -6.98 -2.64
C ALA A 31 -3.02 -5.81 -2.91
N LEU A 32 -2.83 -5.47 -4.19
CA LEU A 32 -1.92 -4.42 -4.65
C LEU A 32 -2.11 -3.09 -3.92
N GLU A 33 -3.34 -2.72 -3.55
CA GLU A 33 -3.65 -1.52 -2.75
C GLU A 33 -2.88 -1.48 -1.42
N LYS A 34 -2.91 -2.61 -0.69
CA LYS A 34 -2.23 -2.75 0.61
C LYS A 34 -0.72 -2.73 0.42
N ARG A 35 -0.23 -3.40 -0.62
CA ARG A 35 1.20 -3.44 -0.98
C ARG A 35 1.73 -2.04 -1.30
N LEU A 36 1.05 -1.29 -2.17
CA LEU A 36 1.42 0.08 -2.52
C LEU A 36 1.35 1.03 -1.33
N THR A 37 0.37 0.85 -0.44
CA THR A 37 0.30 1.62 0.81
C THR A 37 1.53 1.40 1.69
N VAL A 38 1.96 0.14 1.86
CA VAL A 38 3.20 -0.18 2.59
C VAL A 38 4.43 0.38 1.86
N CYS A 39 4.50 0.29 0.54
CA CYS A 39 5.59 0.89 -0.24
C CYS A 39 5.68 2.41 -0.07
N CYS A 40 4.54 3.12 -0.01
CA CYS A 40 4.52 4.55 0.28
C CYS A 40 5.01 4.85 1.70
N PHE A 41 4.64 4.04 2.70
CA PHE A 41 5.19 4.17 4.06
C PHE A 41 6.70 3.95 4.09
N LEU A 42 7.23 2.97 3.35
CA LEU A 42 8.68 2.79 3.18
C LEU A 42 9.32 4.04 2.55
N GLY A 43 8.66 4.66 1.57
CA GLY A 43 9.09 5.93 0.98
C GLY A 43 9.17 7.08 2.00
N VAL A 44 8.21 7.17 2.93
CA VAL A 44 8.25 8.15 4.04
C VAL A 44 9.47 7.91 4.93
N TYR A 45 9.77 6.65 5.28
CA TYR A 45 10.97 6.34 6.06
C TYR A 45 12.25 6.68 5.30
N VAL A 46 12.32 6.39 4.00
CA VAL A 46 13.46 6.80 3.16
C VAL A 46 13.65 8.31 3.20
N GLY A 47 12.58 9.09 3.05
CA GLY A 47 12.64 10.56 3.16
C GLY A 47 13.08 11.04 4.53
N ALA A 48 12.54 10.46 5.61
CA ALA A 48 12.87 10.82 6.99
C ALA A 48 14.34 10.51 7.34
N PHE A 49 14.84 9.33 6.99
CA PHE A 49 16.26 9.00 7.18
C PHE A 49 17.16 9.93 6.37
N SER A 50 16.80 10.20 5.10
CA SER A 50 17.59 11.12 4.27
C SER A 50 17.64 12.52 4.88
N ALA A 51 16.51 13.06 5.33
CA ALA A 51 16.47 14.37 6.01
C ALA A 51 17.32 14.39 7.29
N PHE A 52 17.26 13.30 8.07
CA PHE A 52 18.05 13.16 9.29
C PHE A 52 19.56 13.15 8.99
N PHE A 53 20.05 12.31 8.07
CA PHE A 53 21.48 12.26 7.77
C PHE A 53 22.00 13.49 7.04
N ASN A 54 21.21 14.12 6.16
CA ASN A 54 21.59 15.40 5.58
C ASN A 54 21.73 16.49 6.66
N PHE A 55 20.91 16.46 7.73
CA PHE A 55 21.11 17.36 8.87
C PHE A 55 22.44 17.08 9.58
N PHE A 56 22.86 15.82 9.73
CA PHE A 56 24.18 15.49 10.30
C PHE A 56 25.34 15.98 9.42
N GLN A 57 25.24 15.81 8.11
CA GLN A 57 26.25 16.31 7.14
C GLN A 57 26.47 17.82 7.29
N LEU A 58 25.42 18.59 7.61
CA LEU A 58 25.54 20.03 7.84
C LEU A 58 26.28 20.41 9.14
N THR A 59 26.41 19.47 10.08
CA THR A 59 27.06 19.72 11.37
C THR A 59 28.56 19.48 11.36
N GLU A 60 29.11 18.87 10.30
CA GLU A 60 30.53 18.47 10.15
C GLU A 60 31.01 17.53 11.28
N VAL A 61 30.11 17.02 12.13
CA VAL A 61 30.45 16.17 13.29
C VAL A 61 30.89 14.77 12.86
N ASP A 62 30.50 14.35 11.66
CA ASP A 62 30.80 13.03 11.09
C ASP A 62 31.92 13.05 10.04
N ASP A 63 32.62 14.17 9.91
CA ASP A 63 33.75 14.35 9.01
C ASP A 63 34.96 13.54 9.51
N VAL A 64 35.36 12.56 8.70
CA VAL A 64 36.56 11.76 8.94
C VAL A 64 37.67 12.24 8.01
N LEU A 65 38.72 12.83 8.59
CA LEU A 65 39.94 13.18 7.86
C LEU A 65 40.74 11.90 7.58
N LEU A 66 40.81 11.53 6.30
CA LEU A 66 41.62 10.41 5.85
C LEU A 66 42.96 10.93 5.33
N ASP A 67 44.04 10.56 6.01
CA ASP A 67 45.40 10.92 5.60
C ASP A 67 45.82 10.05 4.41
N ARG A 68 45.53 10.54 3.19
CA ARG A 68 45.86 9.91 1.91
C ARG A 68 46.38 10.98 0.96
N GLU A 69 47.15 10.60 -0.05
CA GLU A 69 47.60 11.52 -1.11
C GLU A 69 46.38 12.25 -1.70
N GLY A 70 46.26 13.55 -1.43
CA GLY A 70 45.11 14.39 -1.81
C GLY A 70 44.18 14.82 -0.68
N SER A 71 44.45 14.43 0.58
CA SER A 71 43.75 14.82 1.83
C SER A 71 42.29 15.26 1.61
N PHE A 72 41.37 14.30 1.62
CA PHE A 72 39.94 14.60 1.52
C PHE A 72 39.23 14.28 2.84
N THR A 73 38.17 15.03 3.09
CA THR A 73 37.27 14.80 4.22
C THR A 73 36.13 13.89 3.78
N LEU A 74 35.91 12.81 4.53
CA LEU A 74 34.83 11.85 4.27
C LEU A 74 33.65 12.11 5.21
N ASP A 75 32.48 12.44 4.65
CA ASP A 75 31.23 12.54 5.41
C ASP A 75 30.67 11.14 5.69
N PHE A 76 30.90 10.60 6.89
CA PHE A 76 30.54 9.20 7.20
C PHE A 76 29.04 8.96 7.32
N SER A 77 28.24 10.00 7.57
CA SER A 77 26.78 9.96 7.56
C SER A 77 26.19 9.53 6.21
N ARG A 78 26.86 9.82 5.09
CA ARG A 78 26.36 9.55 3.74
C ARG A 78 26.29 8.05 3.46
N PRO A 79 27.35 7.25 3.65
CA PRO A 79 27.24 5.80 3.57
C PRO A 79 26.22 5.20 4.53
N LEU A 80 26.09 5.73 5.76
CA LEU A 80 25.09 5.26 6.72
C LEU A 80 23.65 5.51 6.25
N GLU A 81 23.38 6.70 5.69
CA GLU A 81 22.10 7.03 5.06
C GLU A 81 21.78 6.02 3.95
N TRP A 82 22.74 5.75 3.07
CA TRP A 82 22.56 4.81 1.96
C TRP A 82 22.27 3.39 2.45
N ILE A 83 23.04 2.92 3.45
CA ILE A 83 22.88 1.58 4.03
C ILE A 83 21.47 1.39 4.61
N MET A 84 20.82 2.45 5.09
CA MET A 84 19.45 2.36 5.58
C MET A 84 18.39 2.61 4.51
N THR A 85 18.62 3.50 3.55
CA THR A 85 17.61 3.92 2.58
C THR A 85 17.52 3.00 1.37
N CYS A 86 18.66 2.57 0.80
CA CYS A 86 18.71 1.74 -0.39
C CYS A 86 18.03 0.36 -0.21
N PRO A 87 18.23 -0.37 0.91
CA PRO A 87 17.54 -1.63 1.14
C PRO A 87 16.01 -1.48 1.24
N LEU A 88 15.52 -0.34 1.76
CA LEU A 88 14.08 -0.06 1.84
C LEU A 88 13.47 0.18 0.45
N MET A 89 14.18 0.87 -0.44
CA MET A 89 13.75 1.05 -1.83
C MET A 89 13.71 -0.28 -2.59
N GLN A 90 14.71 -1.14 -2.39
CA GLN A 90 14.71 -2.50 -2.95
C GLN A 90 13.56 -3.34 -2.39
N LEU A 91 13.31 -3.25 -1.08
CA LEU A 91 12.17 -3.93 -0.45
C LEU A 91 10.83 -3.45 -1.02
N ALA A 92 10.67 -2.15 -1.27
CA ALA A 92 9.47 -1.59 -1.89
C ALA A 92 9.21 -2.20 -3.28
N LEU A 93 10.25 -2.37 -4.11
CA LEU A 93 10.10 -3.07 -5.39
C LEU A 93 9.68 -4.53 -5.20
N VAL A 94 10.31 -5.27 -4.29
CA VAL A 94 9.92 -6.67 -4.04
C VAL A 94 8.46 -6.79 -3.59
N LEU A 95 8.02 -5.94 -2.67
CA LEU A 95 6.63 -5.96 -2.16
C LEU A 95 5.64 -5.57 -3.27
N MET A 96 5.95 -4.57 -4.07
CA MET A 96 5.12 -4.17 -5.21
C MET A 96 4.99 -5.30 -6.26
N GLY A 97 6.00 -6.15 -6.41
CA GLY A 97 5.97 -7.28 -7.35
C GLY A 97 5.03 -8.42 -6.95
N GLY A 98 4.70 -8.54 -5.66
CA GLY A 98 3.65 -9.46 -5.18
C GLY A 98 4.05 -10.93 -5.16
N SER A 99 3.06 -11.82 -5.22
CA SER A 99 3.23 -13.29 -5.17
C SER A 99 4.07 -13.84 -6.31
N ARG A 100 4.07 -13.18 -7.48
CA ARG A 100 4.86 -13.58 -8.65
C ARG A 100 6.37 -13.49 -8.43
N ILE A 101 6.81 -12.63 -7.51
CA ILE A 101 8.21 -12.53 -7.12
C ILE A 101 8.50 -13.57 -6.02
N PRO A 102 9.51 -14.44 -6.18
CA PRO A 102 9.85 -15.44 -5.17
C PRO A 102 10.12 -14.83 -3.79
N GLU A 103 9.61 -15.47 -2.73
CA GLU A 103 9.65 -14.93 -1.37
C GLU A 103 11.07 -14.64 -0.85
N TYR A 104 12.07 -15.43 -1.27
CA TYR A 104 13.46 -15.22 -0.85
C TYR A 104 14.03 -13.87 -1.33
N ARG A 105 13.47 -13.26 -2.38
CA ARG A 105 13.87 -11.93 -2.90
C ARG A 105 13.70 -10.83 -1.87
N ARG A 106 12.75 -10.99 -0.95
CA ARG A 106 12.50 -10.04 0.16
C ARG A 106 13.72 -9.85 1.05
N MET A 107 14.55 -10.89 1.21
CA MET A 107 15.78 -10.80 1.99
C MET A 107 17.00 -10.57 1.09
N VAL A 108 17.05 -11.24 -0.05
CA VAL A 108 18.21 -11.17 -0.95
C VAL A 108 18.39 -9.78 -1.57
N MET A 109 17.33 -9.12 -2.03
CA MET A 109 17.46 -7.81 -2.69
C MET A 109 17.92 -6.71 -1.72
N PRO A 110 17.28 -6.52 -0.54
CA PRO A 110 17.79 -5.58 0.45
C PRO A 110 19.18 -5.96 0.97
N GLY A 111 19.44 -7.26 1.19
CA GLY A 111 20.74 -7.75 1.64
C GLY A 111 21.87 -7.47 0.66
N LEU A 112 21.65 -7.66 -0.64
CA LEU A 112 22.61 -7.29 -1.69
C LEU A 112 22.89 -5.80 -1.69
N SER A 113 21.86 -4.96 -1.50
CA SER A 113 22.05 -3.52 -1.39
C SER A 113 22.94 -3.15 -0.20
N VAL A 114 22.76 -3.79 0.96
CA VAL A 114 23.64 -3.59 2.12
C VAL A 114 25.07 -4.03 1.79
N ILE A 115 25.26 -5.21 1.18
CA ILE A 115 26.60 -5.71 0.81
C ILE A 115 27.32 -4.74 -0.12
N VAL A 116 26.66 -4.29 -1.19
CA VAL A 116 27.22 -3.31 -2.15
C VAL A 116 27.68 -2.05 -1.43
N LEU A 117 26.85 -1.52 -0.54
CA LEU A 117 27.15 -0.28 0.18
C LEU A 117 28.23 -0.48 1.24
N VAL A 118 28.25 -1.60 1.95
CA VAL A 118 29.35 -1.94 2.88
C VAL A 118 30.67 -2.08 2.14
N CYS A 119 30.69 -2.69 0.94
CA CYS A 119 31.88 -2.74 0.09
C CYS A 119 32.31 -1.34 -0.36
N GLY A 120 31.37 -0.47 -0.75
CA GLY A 120 31.65 0.93 -1.11
C GLY A 120 32.17 1.76 0.07
N THR A 121 31.63 1.57 1.27
CA THR A 121 32.15 2.20 2.49
C THR A 121 33.54 1.66 2.81
N ALA A 122 33.76 0.35 2.69
CA ALA A 122 35.06 -0.25 2.89
C ALA A 122 36.10 0.30 1.90
N SER A 123 35.73 0.49 0.62
CA SER A 123 36.66 1.09 -0.34
C SER A 123 37.02 2.54 -0.01
N MET A 124 36.14 3.30 0.65
CA MET A 124 36.47 4.64 1.17
C MET A 124 37.45 4.61 2.35
N LEU A 125 37.44 3.55 3.17
CA LEU A 125 38.23 3.45 4.40
C LEU A 125 39.57 2.71 4.23
N LEU A 126 39.74 1.98 3.15
CA LEU A 126 40.96 1.22 2.85
C LEU A 126 42.00 2.10 2.15
N TRP A 127 43.25 1.61 2.08
CA TRP A 127 44.37 2.27 1.41
C TRP A 127 44.92 1.45 0.24
N ASP A 128 45.72 2.11 -0.60
CA ASP A 128 46.45 1.52 -1.71
C ASP A 128 45.55 0.71 -2.67
N VAL A 129 46.01 -0.48 -3.05
CA VAL A 129 45.30 -1.39 -3.96
C VAL A 129 43.97 -1.90 -3.39
N TRP A 130 43.82 -1.93 -2.06
CA TRP A 130 42.64 -2.51 -1.41
C TRP A 130 41.36 -1.71 -1.65
N VAL A 131 41.50 -0.41 -1.93
CA VAL A 131 40.39 0.48 -2.36
C VAL A 131 39.74 -0.06 -3.62
N TYR A 132 40.56 -0.36 -4.64
CA TYR A 132 40.08 -0.86 -5.93
C TYR A 132 39.56 -2.29 -5.84
N VAL A 133 40.14 -3.12 -4.97
CA VAL A 133 39.64 -4.48 -4.70
C VAL A 133 38.24 -4.41 -4.07
N ALA A 134 38.05 -3.62 -3.02
CA ALA A 134 36.74 -3.46 -2.37
C ALA A 134 35.71 -2.84 -3.31
N TYR A 135 36.09 -1.82 -4.08
CA TYR A 135 35.24 -1.22 -5.11
C TYR A 135 34.85 -2.24 -6.19
N GLY A 136 35.80 -3.01 -6.71
CA GLY A 136 35.55 -4.04 -7.71
C GLY A 136 34.59 -5.12 -7.23
N VAL A 137 34.77 -5.60 -5.98
CA VAL A 137 33.83 -6.55 -5.35
C VAL A 137 32.44 -5.94 -5.20
N GLY A 138 32.34 -4.70 -4.71
CA GLY A 138 31.08 -3.97 -4.61
C GLY A 138 30.37 -3.81 -5.95
N LEU A 139 31.12 -3.49 -7.01
CA LEU A 139 30.61 -3.37 -8.37
C LEU A 139 30.10 -4.71 -8.91
N CYS A 140 30.79 -5.83 -8.64
CA CYS A 140 30.29 -7.16 -8.99
C CYS A 140 28.93 -7.45 -8.32
N PHE A 141 28.79 -7.17 -7.03
CA PHE A 141 27.51 -7.32 -6.33
C PHE A 141 26.44 -6.36 -6.87
N ALA A 142 26.80 -5.14 -7.28
CA ALA A 142 25.87 -4.20 -7.90
C ALA A 142 25.38 -4.72 -9.27
N CYS A 143 26.26 -5.31 -10.08
CA CYS A 143 25.88 -5.97 -11.34
C CYS A 143 24.91 -7.14 -11.09
N VAL A 144 25.16 -7.98 -10.07
CA VAL A 144 24.24 -9.04 -9.67
C VAL A 144 22.89 -8.46 -9.24
N MET A 145 22.89 -7.41 -8.42
CA MET A 145 21.66 -6.73 -7.98
C MET A 145 20.86 -6.14 -9.15
N PHE A 146 21.51 -5.52 -10.15
CA PHE A 146 20.83 -5.02 -11.35
C PHE A 146 20.30 -6.15 -12.24
N TRP A 147 21.06 -7.23 -12.37
CA TRP A 147 20.60 -8.43 -13.07
C TRP A 147 19.37 -9.02 -12.37
N LEU A 148 19.33 -9.04 -11.04
CA LEU A 148 18.16 -9.50 -10.29
C LEU A 148 16.96 -8.56 -10.40
N ASN A 149 17.16 -7.25 -10.42
CA ASN A 149 16.09 -6.30 -10.73
C ASN A 149 15.50 -6.55 -12.13
N ARG A 150 16.34 -6.87 -13.13
CA ARG A 150 15.86 -7.34 -14.44
C ARG A 150 15.07 -8.64 -14.32
N GLN A 151 15.54 -9.62 -13.55
CA GLN A 151 14.82 -10.89 -13.38
C GLN A 151 13.45 -10.68 -12.72
N GLN A 152 13.34 -9.77 -11.75
CA GLN A 152 12.05 -9.45 -11.15
C GLN A 152 11.03 -8.91 -12.17
N ILE A 153 11.47 -8.14 -13.18
CA ILE A 153 10.58 -7.69 -14.26
C ILE A 153 10.05 -8.89 -15.06
N VAL A 154 10.94 -9.83 -15.39
CA VAL A 154 10.59 -11.04 -16.15
C VAL A 154 9.68 -11.95 -15.32
N GLU A 155 9.99 -12.16 -14.04
CA GLU A 155 9.20 -12.95 -13.09
C GLU A 155 7.81 -12.33 -12.86
N HIS A 156 7.72 -11.02 -12.63
CA HIS A 156 6.44 -10.32 -12.41
C HIS A 156 5.51 -10.37 -13.64
N SER A 157 6.08 -10.36 -14.84
CA SER A 157 5.32 -10.34 -16.09
C SER A 157 5.13 -11.72 -16.73
N ASP A 158 5.54 -12.81 -16.07
CA ASP A 158 5.54 -14.17 -16.64
C ASP A 158 6.27 -14.24 -18.00
N GLY A 159 7.35 -13.48 -18.14
CA GLY A 159 8.16 -13.38 -19.37
C GLY A 159 7.63 -12.41 -20.43
N GLN A 160 6.48 -11.77 -20.21
CA GLN A 160 5.87 -10.83 -21.16
C GLN A 160 6.58 -9.47 -21.23
N GLU A 161 7.47 -9.17 -20.29
CA GLU A 161 8.26 -7.93 -20.25
C GLU A 161 9.73 -8.18 -19.95
N CYS A 162 10.60 -7.24 -20.35
CA CYS A 162 12.01 -7.22 -19.96
C CYS A 162 12.50 -5.79 -19.75
N LEU A 163 13.82 -5.61 -19.61
CA LEU A 163 14.43 -4.27 -19.50
C LEU A 163 14.10 -3.37 -20.71
N LEU A 164 14.08 -3.91 -21.93
CA LEU A 164 13.96 -3.14 -23.18
C LEU A 164 12.52 -3.05 -23.74
N TYR A 165 11.64 -3.99 -23.39
CA TYR A 165 10.24 -4.02 -23.85
C TYR A 165 9.28 -4.24 -22.69
N GLY A 166 8.05 -3.71 -22.81
CA GLY A 166 7.02 -3.74 -21.77
C GLY A 166 6.59 -2.33 -21.38
N ASP A 167 5.46 -2.21 -20.69
CA ASP A 167 4.85 -0.93 -20.33
C ASP A 167 4.21 -0.92 -18.93
N SER A 168 4.34 -2.00 -18.16
CA SER A 168 3.85 -2.06 -16.79
C SER A 168 4.49 -0.99 -15.89
N GLU A 169 3.71 -0.53 -14.91
CA GLU A 169 4.22 0.37 -13.87
C GLU A 169 5.36 -0.26 -13.05
N PHE A 170 5.32 -1.58 -12.83
CA PHE A 170 6.38 -2.31 -12.13
C PHE A 170 7.72 -2.21 -12.87
N ARG A 171 7.71 -2.51 -14.18
CA ARG A 171 8.90 -2.42 -15.05
C ARG A 171 9.50 -1.01 -15.01
N LYS A 172 8.67 0.01 -15.17
CA LYS A 172 9.12 1.41 -15.17
C LYS A 172 9.76 1.80 -13.84
N ALA A 173 9.20 1.37 -12.71
CA ALA A 173 9.79 1.61 -11.39
C ALA A 173 11.16 0.92 -11.23
N SER A 174 11.30 -0.33 -11.67
CA SER A 174 12.57 -1.05 -11.65
C SER A 174 13.63 -0.40 -12.55
N ILE A 175 13.25 0.03 -13.76
CA ILE A 175 14.15 0.74 -14.68
C ILE A 175 14.56 2.09 -14.10
N LEU A 176 13.60 2.84 -13.54
CA LEU A 176 13.86 4.11 -12.87
C LEU A 176 14.90 3.94 -11.76
N LEU A 177 14.77 2.88 -10.94
CA LEU A 177 15.76 2.57 -9.91
C LEU A 177 17.14 2.27 -10.53
N ILE A 178 17.22 1.37 -11.53
CA ILE A 178 18.50 1.01 -12.16
C ILE A 178 19.18 2.26 -12.76
N VAL A 179 18.44 3.05 -13.54
CA VAL A 179 18.96 4.24 -14.24
C VAL A 179 19.44 5.29 -13.26
N THR A 180 18.73 5.48 -12.14
CA THR A 180 19.14 6.46 -11.12
C THR A 180 20.28 5.95 -10.23
N TRP A 181 20.52 4.63 -10.16
CA TRP A 181 21.56 4.03 -9.32
C TRP A 181 22.89 3.79 -10.04
N VAL A 182 22.89 3.52 -11.35
CA VAL A 182 24.13 3.36 -12.15
C VAL A 182 25.08 4.57 -12.07
N PRO A 183 24.61 5.82 -12.00
CA PRO A 183 25.49 6.97 -11.81
C PRO A 183 26.30 6.95 -10.52
N PHE A 184 25.84 6.34 -9.43
CA PHE A 184 26.55 6.34 -8.15
C PHE A 184 27.94 5.66 -8.20
N PRO A 185 28.07 4.39 -8.62
CA PRO A 185 29.39 3.75 -8.73
C PRO A 185 30.27 4.39 -9.82
N THR A 186 29.67 5.00 -10.84
CA THR A 186 30.40 5.75 -11.88
C THR A 186 30.98 7.04 -11.29
N PHE A 187 30.15 7.81 -10.58
CA PHE A 187 30.56 9.06 -9.94
C PHE A 187 31.62 8.81 -8.86
N TYR A 188 31.46 7.73 -8.06
CA TYR A 188 32.48 7.27 -7.11
C TYR A 188 33.83 6.99 -7.78
N ALA A 189 33.83 6.29 -8.92
CA ALA A 189 35.06 6.00 -9.64
C ALA A 189 35.75 7.28 -10.16
N LEU A 190 34.97 8.27 -10.58
CA LEU A 190 35.49 9.53 -11.12
C LEU A 190 35.95 10.50 -10.03
N SER A 191 35.39 10.41 -8.82
CA SER A 191 35.66 11.32 -7.71
C SER A 191 37.03 11.02 -7.03
N PRO A 192 37.51 11.90 -6.12
CA PRO A 192 38.77 11.71 -5.39
C PRO A 192 38.85 10.41 -4.60
N GLU A 193 37.71 9.86 -4.19
CA GLU A 193 37.62 8.58 -3.48
C GLU A 193 38.01 7.38 -4.36
N GLY A 194 37.92 7.50 -5.69
CA GLY A 194 38.24 6.47 -6.68
C GLY A 194 39.53 6.73 -7.45
N PHE A 195 39.38 7.18 -8.70
CA PHE A 195 40.51 7.51 -9.60
C PHE A 195 40.94 8.97 -9.53
N GLY A 196 40.16 9.85 -8.89
CA GLY A 196 40.52 11.27 -8.74
C GLY A 196 40.56 12.07 -10.04
N ILE A 197 39.73 11.69 -11.03
CA ILE A 197 39.62 12.43 -12.30
C ILE A 197 38.97 13.80 -12.05
N ILE A 198 37.99 13.85 -11.14
CA ILE A 198 37.33 15.07 -10.68
C ILE A 198 37.98 15.48 -9.36
N THR A 199 38.71 16.58 -9.35
CA THR A 199 39.41 17.08 -8.15
C THR A 199 38.67 18.20 -7.43
N ASP A 200 37.61 18.76 -8.02
CA ASP A 200 36.82 19.83 -7.41
C ASP A 200 35.87 19.27 -6.34
N ILE A 201 36.19 19.55 -5.08
CA ILE A 201 35.44 19.08 -3.90
C ILE A 201 33.99 19.60 -3.94
N LEU A 202 33.78 20.86 -4.32
CA LEU A 202 32.43 21.43 -4.38
C LEU A 202 31.58 20.70 -5.41
N PHE A 203 32.16 20.40 -6.58
CA PHE A 203 31.48 19.63 -7.61
C PHE A 203 31.14 18.21 -7.14
N VAL A 204 32.05 17.55 -6.42
CA VAL A 204 31.83 16.21 -5.86
C VAL A 204 30.68 16.23 -4.85
N GLN A 205 30.70 17.17 -3.89
CA GLN A 205 29.64 17.32 -2.89
C GLN A 205 28.27 17.62 -3.52
N VAL A 206 28.21 18.56 -4.47
CA VAL A 206 26.97 18.88 -5.21
C VAL A 206 26.49 17.68 -6.01
N GLY A 207 27.39 16.93 -6.65
CA GLY A 207 27.05 15.73 -7.40
C GLY A 207 26.43 14.65 -6.53
N TRP A 208 26.98 14.39 -5.35
CA TRP A 208 26.39 13.44 -4.39
C TRP A 208 25.00 13.86 -3.92
N ALA A 209 24.83 15.14 -3.56
CA ALA A 209 23.54 15.69 -3.16
C ALA A 209 22.51 15.57 -4.29
N PHE A 210 22.89 15.93 -5.52
CA PHE A 210 22.03 15.85 -6.70
C PHE A 210 21.58 14.41 -6.99
N LEU A 211 22.52 13.45 -7.02
CA LEU A 211 22.20 12.03 -7.25
C LEU A 211 21.26 11.48 -6.17
N ASN A 212 21.47 11.87 -4.90
CA ASN A 212 20.60 11.48 -3.78
C ASN A 212 19.18 12.03 -3.94
N ILE A 213 19.04 13.32 -4.25
CA ILE A 213 17.73 13.95 -4.44
C ILE A 213 17.01 13.29 -5.61
N VAL A 214 17.64 13.21 -6.78
CA VAL A 214 17.00 12.64 -7.98
C VAL A 214 16.59 11.19 -7.76
N SER A 215 17.47 10.33 -7.24
CA SER A 215 17.16 8.91 -7.05
C SER A 215 16.02 8.68 -6.06
N LYS A 216 16.05 9.34 -4.89
CA LYS A 216 15.05 9.13 -3.84
C LYS A 216 13.73 9.83 -4.14
N PHE A 217 13.77 11.11 -4.52
CA PHE A 217 12.54 11.85 -4.84
C PHE A 217 11.81 11.23 -6.00
N THR A 218 12.49 10.98 -7.14
CA THR A 218 11.80 10.44 -8.31
C THR A 218 11.22 9.06 -8.01
N PHE A 219 11.91 8.21 -7.24
CA PHE A 219 11.36 6.92 -6.84
C PHE A 219 10.13 7.05 -5.92
N ILE A 220 10.19 7.85 -4.85
CA ILE A 220 9.09 8.03 -3.90
C ILE A 220 7.85 8.60 -4.63
N PHE A 221 8.03 9.67 -5.41
CA PHE A 221 6.95 10.27 -6.19
C PHE A 221 6.38 9.29 -7.21
N TYR A 222 7.22 8.46 -7.83
CA TYR A 222 6.75 7.46 -8.78
C TYR A 222 5.89 6.37 -8.11
N ILE A 223 6.31 5.84 -6.96
CA ILE A 223 5.50 4.87 -6.19
C ILE A 223 4.16 5.49 -5.75
N GLN A 224 4.18 6.76 -5.29
CA GLN A 224 2.95 7.47 -4.93
C GLN A 224 2.03 7.66 -6.15
N ARG A 225 2.57 8.02 -7.31
CA ARG A 225 1.81 8.12 -8.56
C ARG A 225 1.17 6.79 -8.95
N ILE A 226 1.88 5.67 -8.81
CA ILE A 226 1.32 4.33 -9.09
C ILE A 226 0.13 4.06 -8.17
N LYS A 227 0.28 4.34 -6.87
CA LYS A 227 -0.82 4.21 -5.90
C LYS A 227 -2.03 5.06 -6.29
N ASP A 228 -1.84 6.33 -6.59
CA ASP A 228 -2.94 7.24 -6.91
C ASP A 228 -3.66 6.79 -8.20
N ASN A 229 -2.91 6.38 -9.22
CA ASN A 229 -3.47 5.82 -10.45
C ASN A 229 -4.29 4.55 -10.16
N TYR A 230 -3.76 3.66 -9.33
CA TYR A 230 -4.45 2.43 -8.94
C TYR A 230 -5.76 2.72 -8.17
N CYS A 231 -5.72 3.59 -7.16
CA CYS A 231 -6.90 3.99 -6.41
C CYS A 231 -7.95 4.67 -7.30
N ASN A 232 -7.53 5.51 -8.25
CA ASN A 232 -8.44 6.12 -9.23
C ASN A 232 -9.10 5.08 -10.12
N ARG A 233 -8.37 4.06 -10.60
CA ARG A 233 -8.95 2.95 -11.36
C ARG A 233 -9.96 2.15 -10.56
N LEU A 234 -9.66 1.85 -9.29
CA LEU A 234 -10.61 1.18 -8.40
C LEU A 234 -11.87 2.02 -8.17
N LYS A 235 -11.73 3.34 -8.00
CA LYS A 235 -12.86 4.24 -7.87
C LYS A 235 -13.75 4.21 -9.12
N VAL A 236 -13.15 4.31 -10.30
CA VAL A 236 -13.86 4.19 -11.59
C VAL A 236 -14.56 2.83 -11.71
N LYS A 237 -13.87 1.72 -11.41
CA LYS A 237 -14.45 0.36 -11.41
C LYS A 237 -15.66 0.27 -10.48
N ARG A 238 -15.59 0.87 -9.28
CA ARG A 238 -16.69 0.93 -8.31
C ARG A 238 -17.84 1.79 -8.80
N GLU A 239 -17.58 2.93 -9.43
CA GLU A 239 -18.63 3.81 -9.99
C GLU A 239 -19.40 3.13 -11.12
N PHE A 240 -18.70 2.46 -12.06
CA PHE A 240 -19.35 1.72 -13.14
C PHE A 240 -20.16 0.51 -12.65
N THR A 241 -19.75 -0.09 -11.53
CA THR A 241 -20.48 -1.20 -10.91
C THR A 241 -21.66 -0.71 -10.05
N GLY A 242 -21.47 0.39 -9.31
CA GLY A 242 -22.47 0.95 -8.40
C GLY A 242 -23.68 1.57 -9.10
N VAL A 243 -23.46 2.25 -10.24
CA VAL A 243 -24.52 2.90 -11.00
C VAL A 243 -25.56 1.91 -11.54
N GLN A 244 -25.19 0.66 -11.81
CA GLN A 244 -26.13 -0.34 -12.34
C GLN A 244 -26.93 -1.07 -11.26
N THR A 245 -26.35 -1.29 -10.07
CA THR A 245 -27.07 -1.91 -8.94
C THR A 245 -28.10 -1.00 -8.27
N ALA A 246 -28.03 0.31 -8.53
CA ALA A 246 -29.03 1.29 -8.10
C ALA A 246 -30.25 1.39 -9.03
N GLY A 247 -30.38 0.48 -10.02
CA GLY A 247 -31.64 0.30 -10.75
C GLY A 247 -32.81 0.13 -9.78
N PRO A 248 -34.01 0.62 -10.14
CA PRO A 248 -35.15 0.79 -9.23
C PRO A 248 -35.46 -0.53 -8.50
N LYS A 249 -35.00 -0.62 -7.26
CA LYS A 249 -35.26 -1.74 -6.35
C LYS A 249 -36.77 -1.75 -6.07
N GLY A 250 -37.50 -2.67 -6.70
CA GLY A 250 -38.82 -3.08 -6.22
C GLY A 250 -40.02 -2.78 -7.11
N GLY A 251 -39.86 -2.19 -8.29
CA GLY A 251 -40.92 -2.22 -9.29
C GLY A 251 -40.75 -3.48 -10.13
N GLY A 252 -41.63 -4.48 -10.01
CA GLY A 252 -41.70 -5.55 -11.01
C GLY A 252 -41.64 -4.92 -12.39
N LEU A 253 -40.69 -5.34 -13.22
CA LEU A 253 -40.54 -4.84 -14.59
C LEU A 253 -41.82 -5.20 -15.34
N VAL A 254 -42.82 -4.32 -15.26
CA VAL A 254 -43.97 -4.32 -16.15
C VAL A 254 -43.38 -3.88 -17.48
N GLY A 255 -43.27 -4.84 -18.41
CA GLY A 255 -42.88 -4.52 -19.78
C GLY A 255 -43.77 -3.41 -20.33
N PRO A 256 -43.35 -2.67 -21.37
CA PRO A 256 -44.21 -1.66 -22.03
C PRO A 256 -45.60 -2.20 -22.45
N ASP A 257 -45.75 -3.52 -22.48
CA ASP A 257 -46.90 -4.36 -22.80
C ASP A 257 -47.81 -4.67 -21.60
N GLY A 258 -47.44 -4.31 -20.37
CA GLY A 258 -48.19 -4.70 -19.17
C GLY A 258 -47.88 -6.10 -18.64
N THR A 259 -47.05 -6.89 -19.32
CA THR A 259 -46.73 -8.26 -18.91
C THR A 259 -45.73 -8.29 -17.76
N ILE A 260 -46.13 -8.95 -16.67
CA ILE A 260 -45.27 -9.27 -15.53
C ILE A 260 -44.44 -10.50 -15.91
N THR A 261 -43.15 -10.30 -16.18
CA THR A 261 -42.23 -11.44 -16.40
C THR A 261 -41.98 -12.18 -15.08
N PRO A 262 -42.08 -13.52 -15.05
CA PRO A 262 -41.80 -14.31 -13.85
C PRO A 262 -40.34 -14.12 -13.39
N PRO A 263 -40.06 -14.28 -12.09
CA PRO A 263 -38.70 -14.16 -11.56
C PRO A 263 -37.75 -15.11 -12.32
N LEU A 264 -36.68 -14.54 -12.87
CA LEU A 264 -35.65 -15.31 -13.60
C LEU A 264 -35.13 -16.45 -12.71
N SER A 265 -34.98 -17.64 -13.30
CA SER A 265 -34.28 -18.76 -12.69
C SER A 265 -32.88 -18.34 -12.22
N GLY A 266 -32.42 -18.87 -11.08
CA GLY A 266 -31.12 -18.50 -10.49
C GLY A 266 -29.92 -18.65 -11.44
N MET A 267 -29.99 -19.56 -12.43
CA MET A 267 -28.95 -19.71 -13.46
C MET A 267 -28.87 -18.52 -14.43
N ASP A 268 -30.01 -17.91 -14.77
CA ASP A 268 -30.04 -16.76 -15.69
C ASP A 268 -29.57 -15.48 -15.00
N LEU A 269 -29.77 -15.38 -13.68
CA LEU A 269 -29.25 -14.28 -12.85
C LEU A 269 -27.72 -14.28 -12.77
N VAL A 270 -27.08 -15.46 -12.75
CA VAL A 270 -25.61 -15.57 -12.74
C VAL A 270 -25.03 -15.12 -14.08
N LYS A 271 -25.63 -15.55 -15.20
CA LYS A 271 -25.21 -15.13 -16.54
C LYS A 271 -25.36 -13.63 -16.76
N SER A 272 -26.47 -13.04 -16.28
CA SER A 272 -26.68 -11.59 -16.41
C SER A 272 -25.64 -10.79 -15.61
N LYS A 273 -25.35 -11.18 -14.36
CA LYS A 273 -24.29 -10.54 -13.55
C LYS A 273 -22.91 -10.64 -14.18
N GLN A 274 -22.57 -11.79 -14.79
CA GLN A 274 -21.28 -11.98 -15.43
C GLN A 274 -21.14 -11.12 -16.70
N GLN A 275 -22.22 -11.00 -17.48
CA GLN A 275 -22.28 -10.12 -18.65
C GLN A 275 -22.19 -8.64 -18.26
N GLU A 276 -22.84 -8.25 -17.16
CA GLU A 276 -22.78 -6.90 -16.61
C GLU A 276 -21.35 -6.54 -16.15
N LYS A 277 -20.68 -7.44 -15.40
CA LYS A 277 -19.28 -7.29 -14.98
C LYS A 277 -18.36 -7.10 -16.19
N ALA A 278 -18.47 -7.96 -17.21
CA ALA A 278 -17.65 -7.87 -18.41
C ALA A 278 -17.85 -6.55 -19.18
N THR A 279 -19.08 -6.05 -19.23
CA THR A 279 -19.41 -4.78 -19.90
C THR A 279 -18.86 -3.59 -19.11
N SER A 280 -18.94 -3.63 -17.78
CA SER A 280 -18.38 -2.61 -16.87
C SER A 280 -16.86 -2.51 -16.99
N GLU A 281 -16.16 -3.65 -16.98
CA GLU A 281 -14.70 -3.70 -17.12
C GLU A 281 -14.23 -3.16 -18.48
N MET A 282 -14.91 -3.54 -19.57
CA MET A 282 -14.65 -2.99 -20.90
C MET A 282 -14.88 -1.46 -20.93
N GLY A 283 -15.95 -0.99 -20.28
CA GLY A 283 -16.25 0.43 -20.10
C GLY A 283 -15.10 1.20 -19.45
N ALA A 284 -14.67 0.74 -18.28
CA ALA A 284 -13.57 1.34 -17.53
C ALA A 284 -12.26 1.39 -18.33
N LEU A 285 -11.91 0.30 -19.02
CA LEU A 285 -10.70 0.22 -19.85
C LEU A 285 -10.74 1.19 -21.04
N VAL A 286 -11.89 1.30 -21.71
CA VAL A 286 -12.07 2.24 -22.83
C VAL A 286 -11.94 3.67 -22.33
N VAL A 287 -12.61 4.04 -21.24
CA VAL A 287 -12.53 5.38 -20.65
C VAL A 287 -11.10 5.74 -20.30
N GLU A 288 -10.38 4.82 -19.65
CA GLU A 288 -8.97 5.02 -19.31
C GLU A 288 -8.10 5.23 -20.56
N THR A 289 -8.29 4.41 -21.58
CA THR A 289 -7.54 4.52 -22.84
C THR A 289 -7.83 5.84 -23.55
N MET A 290 -9.10 6.27 -23.58
CA MET A 290 -9.50 7.53 -24.19
C MET A 290 -8.93 8.73 -23.44
N ASN A 291 -8.89 8.67 -22.11
CA ASN A 291 -8.25 9.71 -21.30
C ASN A 291 -6.74 9.79 -21.61
N PHE A 292 -6.07 8.64 -21.71
CA PHE A 292 -4.65 8.58 -22.08
C PHE A 292 -4.35 9.19 -23.46
N LEU A 293 -5.25 9.01 -24.42
CA LEU A 293 -5.12 9.57 -25.77
C LEU A 293 -5.57 11.05 -25.87
N GLY A 294 -6.00 11.69 -24.78
CA GLY A 294 -6.54 13.05 -24.80
C GLY A 294 -7.92 13.17 -25.47
N MET A 295 -8.66 12.07 -25.52
CA MET A 295 -9.98 11.95 -26.16
C MET A 295 -11.08 11.54 -25.18
N ALA A 296 -10.97 11.95 -23.91
CA ALA A 296 -11.91 11.57 -22.85
C ALA A 296 -13.39 11.82 -23.23
N GLN A 297 -13.71 12.91 -23.93
CA GLN A 297 -15.07 13.22 -24.39
C GLN A 297 -15.66 12.22 -25.40
N ASN A 298 -14.83 11.36 -26.01
CA ASN A 298 -15.26 10.40 -27.03
C ASN A 298 -15.47 8.98 -26.48
N SER A 299 -15.26 8.74 -25.18
CA SER A 299 -15.37 7.41 -24.58
C SER A 299 -16.74 6.78 -24.80
N ASP A 300 -17.82 7.52 -24.58
CA ASP A 300 -19.19 7.01 -24.71
C ASP A 300 -19.53 6.71 -26.17
N ARG A 301 -19.04 7.54 -27.10
CA ARG A 301 -19.23 7.32 -28.54
C ARG A 301 -18.54 6.03 -28.97
N PHE A 302 -17.31 5.80 -28.50
CA PHE A 302 -16.57 4.59 -28.83
C PHE A 302 -17.20 3.34 -28.21
N LEU A 303 -17.66 3.41 -26.96
CA LEU A 303 -18.40 2.32 -26.31
C LEU A 303 -19.69 1.95 -27.07
N ARG A 304 -20.46 2.94 -27.53
CA ARG A 304 -21.66 2.69 -28.36
C ARG A 304 -21.31 2.03 -29.70
N LEU A 305 -20.17 2.37 -30.30
CA LEU A 305 -19.70 1.71 -31.53
C LEU A 305 -19.34 0.24 -31.30
N LEU A 306 -18.65 -0.07 -30.19
CA LEU A 306 -18.33 -1.44 -29.80
C LEU A 306 -19.62 -2.24 -29.55
N GLN A 307 -20.56 -1.67 -28.78
CA GLN A 307 -21.86 -2.29 -28.51
C GLN A 307 -22.67 -2.52 -29.79
N LYS A 308 -22.73 -1.54 -30.70
CA LYS A 308 -23.42 -1.67 -32.00
C LYS A 308 -22.83 -2.78 -32.88
N SER A 309 -21.54 -3.07 -32.69
CA SER A 309 -20.81 -4.13 -33.39
C SER A 309 -20.86 -5.48 -32.65
N ASN A 310 -21.71 -5.61 -31.62
CA ASN A 310 -21.82 -6.78 -30.74
C ASN A 310 -20.51 -7.17 -30.01
N ILE A 311 -19.61 -6.20 -29.77
CA ILE A 311 -18.40 -6.40 -28.97
C ILE A 311 -18.73 -5.95 -27.54
N THR A 312 -19.14 -6.89 -26.70
CA THR A 312 -19.55 -6.63 -25.31
C THR A 312 -18.61 -7.24 -24.26
N SER A 313 -17.50 -7.85 -24.69
CA SER A 313 -16.53 -8.48 -23.78
C SER A 313 -15.09 -8.13 -24.14
N LEU A 314 -14.22 -8.13 -23.13
CA LEU A 314 -12.78 -7.92 -23.30
C LEU A 314 -12.13 -8.97 -24.20
N THR A 315 -12.58 -10.23 -24.12
CA THR A 315 -12.08 -11.32 -24.97
C THR A 315 -12.43 -11.10 -26.44
N ALA A 316 -13.66 -10.66 -26.72
CA ALA A 316 -14.05 -10.30 -28.09
C ALA A 316 -13.22 -9.11 -28.61
N LEU A 317 -13.01 -8.09 -27.76
CA LEU A 317 -12.20 -6.92 -28.10
C LEU A 317 -10.74 -7.27 -28.40
N GLU A 318 -10.15 -8.20 -27.63
CA GLU A 318 -8.77 -8.66 -27.82
C GLU A 318 -8.58 -9.46 -29.11
N GLY A 319 -9.58 -10.26 -29.49
CA GLY A 319 -9.54 -11.06 -30.72
C GLY A 319 -9.69 -10.25 -32.00
N LEU A 320 -10.08 -8.98 -31.92
CA LEU A 320 -10.31 -8.16 -33.12
C LEU A 320 -9.03 -7.93 -33.91
N THR A 321 -9.10 -8.30 -35.18
CA THR A 321 -8.08 -8.00 -36.17
C THR A 321 -8.39 -6.70 -36.92
N GLN A 322 -7.38 -6.11 -37.56
CA GLN A 322 -7.58 -4.91 -38.39
C GLN A 322 -8.61 -5.13 -39.50
N HIS A 323 -8.65 -6.33 -40.08
CA HIS A 323 -9.61 -6.69 -41.12
C HIS A 323 -11.05 -6.72 -40.59
N GLU A 324 -11.27 -7.30 -39.40
CA GLU A 324 -12.59 -7.30 -38.76
C GLU A 324 -13.02 -5.90 -38.35
N CYS A 325 -12.09 -5.07 -37.85
CA CYS A 325 -12.38 -3.67 -37.57
C CYS A 325 -12.82 -2.91 -38.83
N ASN A 326 -12.16 -3.13 -39.97
CA ASN A 326 -12.58 -2.53 -41.25
C ASN A 326 -13.98 -3.00 -41.67
N LYS A 327 -14.28 -4.30 -41.52
CA LYS A 327 -15.61 -4.86 -41.82
C LYS A 327 -16.70 -4.31 -40.91
N LEU A 328 -16.38 -4.10 -39.63
CA LEU A 328 -17.28 -3.55 -38.60
C LEU A 328 -17.27 -2.01 -38.58
N THR A 329 -16.50 -1.36 -39.45
CA THR A 329 -16.32 0.11 -39.49
C THR A 329 -15.81 0.71 -38.16
N LEU A 330 -14.98 -0.03 -37.43
CA LEU A 330 -14.34 0.40 -36.19
C LEU A 330 -12.96 1.03 -36.48
N PRO A 331 -12.60 2.14 -35.80
CA PRO A 331 -11.29 2.76 -35.95
C PRO A 331 -10.20 1.86 -35.34
N TRP A 332 -9.41 1.22 -36.21
CA TRP A 332 -8.38 0.25 -35.80
C TRP A 332 -7.39 0.82 -34.79
N ASP A 333 -6.95 2.07 -34.94
CA ASP A 333 -5.97 2.68 -34.04
C ASP A 333 -6.48 2.76 -32.59
N LEU A 334 -7.79 3.02 -32.40
CA LEU A 334 -8.40 3.03 -31.08
C LEU A 334 -8.52 1.61 -30.51
N VAL A 335 -8.95 0.65 -31.35
CA VAL A 335 -9.04 -0.76 -30.93
C VAL A 335 -7.67 -1.28 -30.54
N ALA A 336 -6.63 -1.04 -31.35
CA ALA A 336 -5.25 -1.44 -31.08
C ALA A 336 -4.70 -0.76 -29.81
N ALA A 337 -5.03 0.51 -29.58
CA ALA A 337 -4.66 1.20 -28.34
C ALA A 337 -5.34 0.57 -27.11
N VAL A 338 -6.64 0.26 -27.18
CA VAL A 338 -7.36 -0.41 -26.09
C VAL A 338 -6.85 -1.84 -25.89
N GLN A 339 -6.54 -2.59 -26.95
CA GLN A 339 -5.92 -3.91 -26.85
C GLN A 339 -4.52 -3.87 -26.22
N LYS A 340 -3.73 -2.85 -26.54
CA LYS A 340 -2.43 -2.63 -25.90
C LYS A 340 -2.63 -2.32 -24.41
N ARG A 341 -3.57 -1.44 -24.07
CA ARG A 341 -3.88 -1.11 -22.68
C ARG A 341 -4.47 -2.30 -21.92
N LEU A 342 -5.29 -3.14 -22.55
CA LEU A 342 -5.84 -4.37 -22.00
C LEU A 342 -4.74 -5.31 -21.52
N ARG A 343 -3.68 -5.49 -22.32
CA ARG A 343 -2.54 -6.34 -21.95
C ARG A 343 -1.84 -5.81 -20.70
N VAL A 344 -1.56 -4.51 -20.64
CA VAL A 344 -0.97 -3.85 -19.46
C VAL A 344 -1.91 -3.95 -18.26
N TRP A 345 -3.21 -3.71 -18.47
CA TRP A 345 -4.22 -3.75 -17.42
C TRP A 345 -4.35 -5.14 -16.82
N ARG A 346 -4.28 -6.22 -17.62
CA ARG A 346 -4.24 -7.59 -17.10
C ARG A 346 -2.99 -7.84 -16.27
N LEU A 347 -1.82 -7.42 -16.74
CA LEU A 347 -0.59 -7.55 -15.95
C LEU A 347 -0.69 -6.82 -14.60
N GLU A 348 -1.32 -5.64 -14.58
CA GLU A 348 -1.42 -4.80 -13.38
C GLU A 348 -2.57 -5.19 -12.43
N MET A 349 -3.68 -5.72 -12.94
CA MET A 349 -4.87 -6.07 -12.16
C MET A 349 -4.96 -7.56 -11.82
N GLN A 350 -4.15 -8.42 -12.44
CA GLN A 350 -4.16 -9.85 -12.15
C GLN A 350 -3.33 -10.13 -10.90
N ASP A 351 -3.88 -9.70 -9.76
CA ASP A 351 -3.38 -10.02 -8.44
C ASP A 351 -4.03 -11.33 -7.97
N GLU A 352 -3.23 -12.39 -7.84
CA GLU A 352 -3.69 -13.70 -7.37
C GLU A 352 -4.38 -13.59 -6.01
N ALA A 353 -3.94 -12.65 -5.17
CA ALA A 353 -4.56 -12.39 -3.88
C ALA A 353 -5.98 -11.87 -4.00
N GLU A 354 -6.22 -10.95 -4.95
CA GLU A 354 -7.55 -10.40 -5.21
C GLU A 354 -8.44 -11.48 -5.83
N LEU A 355 -7.90 -12.29 -6.75
CA LEU A 355 -8.63 -13.40 -7.34
C LEU A 355 -9.02 -14.48 -6.31
N ALA A 356 -8.12 -14.82 -5.38
CA ALA A 356 -8.40 -15.74 -4.29
C ALA A 356 -9.44 -15.17 -3.32
N LEU A 357 -9.40 -13.85 -3.05
CA LEU A 357 -10.43 -13.17 -2.26
C LEU A 357 -11.80 -13.19 -2.97
N GLU A 358 -11.87 -12.85 -4.26
CA GLU A 358 -13.10 -12.92 -5.05
C GLU A 358 -13.68 -14.35 -5.06
N GLN A 359 -12.82 -15.37 -5.21
CA GLN A 359 -13.25 -16.78 -5.15
C GLN A 359 -13.76 -17.19 -3.77
N GLY A 360 -13.10 -16.72 -2.71
CA GLY A 360 -13.54 -16.94 -1.33
C GLY A 360 -14.89 -16.29 -1.04
N GLU A 361 -15.13 -15.06 -1.52
CA GLU A 361 -16.41 -14.36 -1.36
C GLU A 361 -17.56 -15.05 -2.11
N LEU A 362 -17.30 -15.56 -3.31
CA LEU A 362 -18.29 -16.33 -4.09
C LEU A 362 -18.72 -17.60 -3.35
N HIS A 363 -17.80 -18.25 -2.61
CA HIS A 363 -18.12 -19.43 -1.82
C HIS A 363 -19.18 -19.14 -0.75
N TYR A 364 -19.05 -18.01 -0.03
CA TYR A 364 -20.04 -17.60 0.98
C TYR A 364 -21.39 -17.19 0.37
N GLN A 365 -21.40 -16.61 -0.84
CA GLN A 365 -22.64 -16.21 -1.52
C GLN A 365 -23.47 -17.40 -2.03
N MET A 366 -22.85 -18.54 -2.33
CA MET A 366 -23.58 -19.72 -2.82
C MET A 366 -24.33 -20.47 -1.71
N GLU A 367 -23.86 -20.42 -0.46
CA GLU A 367 -24.50 -21.14 0.66
C GLU A 367 -25.73 -20.42 1.23
N GLU A 368 -25.75 -19.08 1.16
CA GLU A 368 -26.83 -18.27 1.73
C GLU A 368 -28.23 -18.51 1.12
N PRO A 369 -28.42 -18.59 -0.22
CA PRO A 369 -29.74 -18.81 -0.80
C PRO A 369 -30.27 -20.24 -0.58
N LEU A 370 -29.38 -21.25 -0.54
CA LEU A 370 -29.79 -22.63 -0.30
C LEU A 370 -30.29 -22.80 1.14
N ASN A 371 -29.60 -22.19 2.11
CA ASN A 371 -30.02 -22.21 3.50
C ASN A 371 -31.25 -21.34 3.75
N LYS A 372 -31.41 -20.19 3.09
CA LYS A 372 -32.62 -19.36 3.25
C LYS A 372 -33.87 -20.03 2.66
N ALA A 373 -33.77 -20.69 1.51
CA ALA A 373 -34.87 -21.46 0.95
C ALA A 373 -35.21 -22.68 1.84
N ALA A 374 -34.21 -23.44 2.27
CA ALA A 374 -34.42 -24.58 3.17
C ALA A 374 -34.95 -24.15 4.56
N LEU A 375 -34.54 -22.97 5.05
CA LEU A 375 -35.03 -22.40 6.30
C LEU A 375 -36.46 -21.85 6.13
N ALA A 376 -36.78 -21.24 5.00
CA ALA A 376 -38.13 -20.79 4.68
C ALA A 376 -39.11 -21.97 4.56
N ASP A 377 -38.72 -23.06 3.89
CA ASP A 377 -39.51 -24.30 3.82
C ASP A 377 -39.67 -24.94 5.20
N LYS A 378 -38.61 -24.96 6.03
CA LYS A 378 -38.71 -25.43 7.42
C LYS A 378 -39.63 -24.54 8.27
N LEU A 379 -39.56 -23.22 8.12
CA LEU A 379 -40.43 -22.28 8.84
C LEU A 379 -41.89 -22.38 8.37
N GLN A 380 -42.13 -22.61 7.08
CA GLN A 380 -43.48 -22.89 6.57
C GLN A 380 -44.03 -24.23 7.05
N ALA A 381 -43.18 -25.26 7.15
CA ALA A 381 -43.55 -26.55 7.71
C ALA A 381 -43.80 -26.50 9.23
N MET A 382 -43.20 -25.53 9.94
CA MET A 382 -43.39 -25.31 11.38
C MET A 382 -44.53 -24.33 11.70
N ALA A 383 -45.13 -23.67 10.70
CA ALA A 383 -46.27 -22.79 10.91
C ALA A 383 -47.52 -23.63 11.27
N PRO A 384 -48.09 -23.49 12.49
CA PRO A 384 -49.21 -24.32 12.92
C PRO A 384 -50.47 -23.97 12.13
N GLY A 385 -50.93 -24.91 11.30
CA GLY A 385 -52.21 -24.85 10.62
C GLY A 385 -53.36 -24.86 11.62
N VAL A 386 -54.03 -23.71 11.74
CA VAL A 386 -55.36 -23.58 12.33
C VAL A 386 -56.38 -24.09 11.29
N ALA A 387 -56.97 -25.27 11.55
CA ALA A 387 -58.41 -25.55 11.47
C ALA A 387 -58.73 -27.03 11.14
N GLY A 388 -59.29 -27.72 12.13
CA GLY A 388 -60.45 -28.63 12.05
C GLY A 388 -60.57 -29.68 10.93
N GLY A 389 -60.46 -30.96 11.29
CA GLY A 389 -61.02 -32.07 10.52
C GLY A 389 -60.72 -33.45 11.14
N PRO A 390 -61.69 -34.39 11.23
CA PRO A 390 -61.59 -35.58 12.07
C PRO A 390 -60.82 -36.73 11.43
N SER A 391 -60.19 -37.48 12.33
CA SER A 391 -59.41 -38.70 12.12
C SER A 391 -60.21 -39.85 11.48
N PRO A 392 -59.54 -40.70 10.66
CA PRO A 392 -59.81 -42.13 10.76
C PRO A 392 -58.55 -42.97 10.98
N ALA A 393 -58.73 -43.86 11.94
CA ALA A 393 -58.07 -45.11 12.28
C ALA A 393 -57.22 -45.85 11.21
N HIS A 394 -56.09 -46.37 11.72
CA HIS A 394 -55.50 -47.71 11.52
C HIS A 394 -55.07 -48.19 10.11
N GLN A 395 -53.77 -48.46 9.95
CA GLN A 395 -53.30 -49.83 9.63
C GLN A 395 -51.81 -50.06 9.95
N GLN A 396 -51.54 -51.29 10.43
CA GLN A 396 -50.34 -51.83 11.04
C GLN A 396 -49.29 -52.35 10.03
N SER A 397 -48.00 -52.40 10.42
CA SER A 397 -47.18 -53.64 10.51
C SER A 397 -45.72 -53.38 10.95
N PRO A 398 -44.97 -54.42 11.40
CA PRO A 398 -44.08 -54.33 12.57
C PRO A 398 -42.59 -54.58 12.27
N VAL A 399 -41.71 -54.52 13.30
CA VAL A 399 -40.62 -55.50 13.62
C VAL A 399 -39.76 -55.02 14.82
N ALA A 400 -39.55 -55.95 15.77
CA ALA A 400 -38.46 -56.12 16.77
C ALA A 400 -38.31 -55.27 18.06
N TYR A 401 -38.84 -55.80 19.18
CA TYR A 401 -38.16 -56.27 20.43
C TYR A 401 -36.61 -56.12 20.53
N GLN A 402 -35.89 -55.97 21.66
CA GLN A 402 -36.13 -56.03 23.13
C GLN A 402 -34.77 -56.04 23.87
N ALA A 403 -34.61 -55.31 24.98
CA ALA A 403 -33.61 -55.46 26.08
C ALA A 403 -33.58 -54.13 26.84
N MET A 404 -33.57 -53.97 28.17
CA MET A 404 -33.48 -54.82 29.34
C MET A 404 -34.04 -53.97 30.50
N ASN A 405 -34.84 -54.56 31.40
CA ASN A 405 -35.18 -53.93 32.68
C ASN A 405 -35.13 -55.02 33.77
N ALA A 406 -34.18 -54.88 34.69
CA ALA A 406 -34.09 -55.65 35.92
C ALA A 406 -34.05 -54.65 37.10
N PRO A 407 -34.71 -54.93 38.24
CA PRO A 407 -34.74 -54.02 39.38
C PRO A 407 -33.54 -54.28 40.30
N MET A 408 -32.82 -53.22 40.72
CA MET A 408 -31.81 -53.28 41.78
C MET A 408 -32.27 -52.56 43.06
N LEU A 409 -31.91 -53.18 44.18
CA LEU A 409 -32.26 -52.88 45.56
C LEU A 409 -31.78 -51.51 46.07
N PRO A 410 -32.49 -50.91 47.04
CA PRO A 410 -32.04 -49.74 47.78
C PRO A 410 -31.26 -50.16 49.03
N GLY A 411 -30.00 -49.73 49.14
CA GLY A 411 -29.23 -49.87 50.37
C GLY A 411 -27.83 -49.27 50.26
N MET A 412 -27.49 -48.44 51.25
CA MET A 412 -26.16 -47.89 51.56
C MET A 412 -25.73 -46.62 50.79
N ILE A 413 -26.25 -45.47 51.23
CA ILE A 413 -25.46 -44.24 51.25
C ILE A 413 -25.00 -44.05 52.70
N ASP A 414 -23.72 -44.32 52.96
CA ASP A 414 -23.11 -44.19 54.28
C ASP A 414 -23.18 -42.74 54.78
N GLU A 415 -23.81 -42.54 55.94
CA GLU A 415 -23.87 -41.30 56.74
C GLU A 415 -22.59 -40.43 56.74
N PRO A 416 -21.35 -40.97 56.84
CA PRO A 416 -20.13 -40.17 56.79
C PRO A 416 -19.88 -39.43 55.47
N ARG A 417 -20.53 -39.81 54.36
CA ARG A 417 -20.47 -39.05 53.09
C ARG A 417 -21.34 -37.80 53.15
N ILE A 418 -22.48 -37.86 53.83
CA ILE A 418 -23.39 -36.71 54.00
C ILE A 418 -22.71 -35.66 54.89
N ALA A 419 -22.08 -36.07 55.99
CA ALA A 419 -21.35 -35.15 56.88
C ALA A 419 -20.20 -34.42 56.15
N ARG A 420 -19.44 -35.11 55.30
CA ARG A 420 -18.39 -34.47 54.47
C ARG A 420 -18.97 -33.49 53.45
N LEU A 421 -20.15 -33.77 52.92
CA LEU A 421 -20.82 -32.89 51.97
C LEU A 421 -21.30 -31.62 52.67
N GLU A 422 -21.86 -31.74 53.88
CA GLU A 422 -22.27 -30.59 54.72
C GLU A 422 -21.08 -29.70 55.11
N ASP A 423 -19.96 -30.28 55.53
CA ASP A 423 -18.73 -29.53 55.81
C ASP A 423 -18.20 -28.79 54.56
N THR A 424 -18.27 -29.43 53.40
CA THR A 424 -17.85 -28.81 52.12
C THR A 424 -18.80 -27.67 51.72
N LEU A 425 -20.10 -27.81 52.01
CA LEU A 425 -21.12 -26.80 51.71
C LEU A 425 -20.99 -25.58 52.62
N MET A 426 -20.73 -25.77 53.91
CA MET A 426 -20.42 -24.67 54.84
C MET A 426 -19.14 -23.94 54.44
N ALA A 427 -18.09 -24.65 54.02
CA ALA A 427 -16.86 -24.02 53.52
C ALA A 427 -17.09 -23.17 52.26
N MET A 428 -17.91 -23.63 51.30
CA MET A 428 -18.30 -22.83 50.13
C MET A 428 -19.13 -21.62 50.50
N GLN A 429 -20.06 -21.75 51.45
CA GLN A 429 -20.89 -20.63 51.90
C GLN A 429 -20.03 -19.54 52.56
N GLN A 430 -19.09 -19.94 53.43
CA GLN A 430 -18.16 -19.02 54.06
C GLN A 430 -17.24 -18.34 53.03
N GLN A 431 -16.78 -19.07 52.02
CA GLN A 431 -15.99 -18.49 50.92
C GLN A 431 -16.82 -17.48 50.09
N THR A 432 -18.10 -17.76 49.86
CA THR A 432 -19.02 -16.86 49.13
C THR A 432 -19.24 -15.56 49.90
N GLU A 433 -19.47 -15.64 51.22
CA GLU A 433 -19.60 -14.47 52.09
C GLU A 433 -18.31 -13.62 52.12
N THR A 434 -17.14 -14.28 52.10
CA THR A 434 -15.84 -13.57 52.06
C THR A 434 -15.64 -12.81 50.74
N ILE A 435 -16.01 -13.42 49.61
CA ILE A 435 -15.96 -12.77 48.29
C ILE A 435 -16.93 -11.59 48.24
N GLN A 436 -18.13 -11.74 48.79
CA GLN A 436 -19.13 -10.70 48.81
C GLN A 436 -18.69 -9.48 49.65
N GLN A 437 -18.09 -9.70 50.82
CA GLN A 437 -17.49 -8.63 51.64
C GLN A 437 -16.33 -7.93 50.93
N GLN A 438 -15.46 -8.67 50.22
CA GLN A 438 -14.38 -8.06 49.43
C GLN A 438 -14.92 -7.17 48.31
N ASN A 439 -16.02 -7.58 47.68
CA ASN A 439 -16.62 -6.84 46.58
C ASN A 439 -17.27 -5.54 47.07
N GLU A 440 -17.98 -5.57 48.20
CA GLU A 440 -18.55 -4.36 48.84
C GLU A 440 -17.46 -3.38 49.29
N TYR A 441 -16.36 -3.87 49.86
CA TYR A 441 -15.21 -3.04 50.22
C TYR A 441 -14.59 -2.38 48.97
N PHE A 442 -14.40 -3.13 47.89
CA PHE A 442 -13.86 -2.62 46.63
C PHE A 442 -14.77 -1.55 45.99
N GLN A 443 -16.08 -1.79 45.93
CA GLN A 443 -17.02 -0.79 45.41
C GLN A 443 -16.97 0.51 46.20
N THR A 444 -16.87 0.41 47.53
CA THR A 444 -16.76 1.57 48.42
C THR A 444 -15.46 2.35 48.16
N GLU A 445 -14.34 1.65 47.99
CA GLU A 445 -13.03 2.28 47.73
C GLU A 445 -12.95 2.92 46.33
N VAL A 446 -13.54 2.28 45.31
CA VAL A 446 -13.63 2.85 43.96
C VAL A 446 -14.48 4.13 43.96
N LEU A 447 -15.63 4.13 44.64
CA LEU A 447 -16.47 5.32 44.79
C LEU A 447 -15.71 6.44 45.52
N ARG A 448 -14.95 6.10 46.57
CA ARG A 448 -14.13 7.04 47.32
C ARG A 448 -13.04 7.68 46.45
N ARG A 449 -12.36 6.91 45.61
CA ARG A 449 -11.31 7.44 44.72
C ARG A 449 -11.86 8.27 43.56
N LEU A 450 -13.02 7.88 43.02
CA LEU A 450 -13.72 8.69 42.02
C LEU A 450 -14.18 10.03 42.59
N SER A 451 -14.69 10.06 43.82
CA SER A 451 -15.09 11.30 44.47
C SER A 451 -13.89 12.20 44.77
N GLU A 452 -12.76 11.64 45.23
CA GLU A 452 -11.49 12.37 45.41
C GLU A 452 -10.98 12.98 44.09
N GLN A 453 -11.08 12.24 42.98
CA GLN A 453 -10.65 12.72 41.66
C GLN A 453 -11.55 13.83 41.13
N GLN A 454 -12.87 13.71 41.34
CA GLN A 454 -13.84 14.74 40.99
C GLN A 454 -13.61 16.03 41.80
N GLN A 455 -13.24 15.89 43.07
CA GLN A 455 -12.92 17.02 43.95
C GLN A 455 -11.62 17.74 43.53
N HIS A 456 -10.64 16.99 42.99
CA HIS A 456 -9.41 17.56 42.42
C HIS A 456 -9.64 18.32 41.10
N LEU A 457 -10.53 17.83 40.23
CA LEU A 457 -10.86 18.49 38.95
C LEU A 457 -11.69 19.76 39.12
N MET A 458 -12.33 19.94 40.27
CA MET A 458 -13.11 21.14 40.60
C MET A 458 -12.31 22.27 41.23
N GLN A 459 -11.02 22.08 41.54
CA GLN A 459 -10.20 23.18 42.04
C GLN A 459 -9.84 24.13 40.88
N PRO A 460 -10.10 25.45 41.01
CA PRO A 460 -9.76 26.42 39.98
C PRO A 460 -8.24 26.46 39.79
N MET A 461 -7.80 26.22 38.56
CA MET A 461 -6.39 26.25 38.15
C MET A 461 -5.77 27.64 38.46
N PRO A 462 -4.69 27.73 39.26
CA PRO A 462 -3.99 28.99 39.44
C PRO A 462 -3.33 29.40 38.12
N SER A 463 -3.40 30.69 37.81
CA SER A 463 -2.77 31.32 36.65
C SER A 463 -1.26 31.05 36.64
N VAL A 464 -0.80 30.36 35.59
CA VAL A 464 0.60 29.94 35.43
C VAL A 464 1.45 31.12 34.96
N THR A 465 2.29 31.64 35.85
CA THR A 465 3.40 32.53 35.53
C THR A 465 4.60 31.68 35.10
N THR A 466 5.14 31.96 33.92
CA THR A 466 6.25 31.22 33.29
C THR A 466 7.57 31.37 34.06
N THR A 467 8.17 30.25 34.46
CA THR A 467 9.61 30.13 34.75
C THR A 467 10.21 28.92 34.01
N PRO A 468 11.46 29.01 33.52
CA PRO A 468 12.10 27.94 32.75
C PRO A 468 13.06 27.15 33.64
N ASN A 469 12.69 25.92 34.00
CA ASN A 469 13.58 24.77 34.18
C ASN A 469 12.86 23.62 34.90
N GLY A 470 13.12 22.39 34.46
CA GLY A 470 12.96 21.20 35.30
C GLY A 470 11.86 20.23 34.89
N THR A 471 12.30 19.03 34.51
CA THR A 471 11.59 17.78 34.22
C THR A 471 10.58 17.31 35.27
N ALA A 472 9.43 16.76 34.82
CA ALA A 472 8.74 15.63 35.46
C ALA A 472 7.77 14.92 34.49
N PRO A 473 7.79 13.58 34.36
CA PRO A 473 6.68 12.83 33.78
C PRO A 473 5.94 12.08 34.90
N VAL A 474 4.80 12.62 35.35
CA VAL A 474 3.88 11.90 36.27
C VAL A 474 2.45 12.14 35.82
N GLN A 475 2.05 11.57 34.68
CA GLN A 475 0.61 11.45 34.35
C GLN A 475 0.33 10.45 33.22
N GLN A 476 0.77 9.19 33.38
CA GLN A 476 0.34 8.13 32.45
C GLN A 476 0.34 6.70 33.02
N GLN A 477 0.50 6.50 34.33
CA GLN A 477 0.54 5.15 34.93
C GLN A 477 -0.80 4.65 35.51
N LEU A 478 -1.75 5.55 35.76
CA LEU A 478 -2.98 5.21 36.50
C LEU A 478 -4.03 4.39 35.70
N PRO A 479 -4.26 4.61 34.38
CA PRO A 479 -5.25 3.84 33.63
C PRO A 479 -4.89 2.35 33.51
N THR A 480 -3.60 2.05 33.43
CA THR A 480 -3.08 0.68 33.26
C THR A 480 -3.24 -0.19 34.50
N GLN A 481 -3.08 0.36 35.71
CA GLN A 481 -3.27 -0.41 36.94
C GLN A 481 -4.74 -0.78 37.17
N LEU A 482 -5.67 0.15 36.91
CA LEU A 482 -7.10 -0.12 37.06
C LEU A 482 -7.58 -1.18 36.06
N LEU A 483 -7.11 -1.10 34.81
CA LEU A 483 -7.45 -2.07 33.77
C LEU A 483 -6.91 -3.47 34.11
N GLN A 484 -5.68 -3.54 34.63
CA GLN A 484 -5.05 -4.81 35.02
C GLN A 484 -5.75 -5.46 36.20
N GLN A 485 -6.22 -4.66 37.17
CA GLN A 485 -6.98 -5.15 38.33
C GLN A 485 -8.38 -5.64 37.93
N LEU A 486 -9.05 -4.96 37.00
CA LEU A 486 -10.36 -5.37 36.46
C LEU A 486 -10.25 -6.73 35.71
N GLN A 487 -9.18 -6.88 34.93
CA GLN A 487 -8.93 -8.11 34.17
C GLN A 487 -8.64 -9.31 35.09
N GLN A 488 -7.97 -9.08 36.22
CA GLN A 488 -7.69 -10.13 37.21
C GLN A 488 -8.97 -10.59 37.94
N GLN A 489 -9.93 -9.70 38.16
CA GLN A 489 -11.23 -10.01 38.78
C GLN A 489 -12.15 -10.79 37.85
N LEU A 490 -12.22 -10.43 36.57
CA LEU A 490 -12.98 -11.19 35.55
C LEU A 490 -12.49 -12.64 35.46
N GLN A 491 -11.17 -12.84 35.49
CA GLN A 491 -10.57 -14.17 35.47
C GLN A 491 -10.93 -14.99 36.73
N GLN A 492 -11.00 -14.35 37.91
CA GLN A 492 -11.43 -15.03 39.14
C GLN A 492 -12.90 -15.47 39.07
N TYR A 493 -13.75 -14.67 38.44
CA TYR A 493 -15.17 -14.98 38.26
C TYR A 493 -15.39 -16.14 37.27
N GLU A 494 -14.67 -16.17 36.14
CA GLU A 494 -14.72 -17.29 35.18
C GLU A 494 -14.25 -18.60 35.82
N ASN A 495 -13.19 -18.56 36.62
CA ASN A 495 -12.71 -19.73 37.36
C ASN A 495 -13.75 -20.25 38.36
N PHE A 496 -14.45 -19.34 39.05
CA PHE A 496 -15.53 -19.71 39.96
C PHE A 496 -16.71 -20.36 39.23
N GLN A 497 -17.18 -19.79 38.12
CA GLN A 497 -18.26 -20.39 37.33
C GLN A 497 -17.88 -21.77 36.78
N THR A 498 -16.64 -21.93 36.31
CA THR A 498 -16.12 -23.20 35.81
C THR A 498 -16.10 -24.26 36.92
N GLU A 499 -15.67 -23.91 38.13
CA GLU A 499 -15.64 -24.83 39.27
C GLU A 499 -17.06 -25.22 39.73
N VAL A 500 -18.01 -24.28 39.74
CA VAL A 500 -19.42 -24.57 40.04
C VAL A 500 -20.03 -25.52 39.01
N MET A 501 -19.80 -25.28 37.71
CA MET A 501 -20.28 -26.16 36.63
C MET A 501 -19.63 -27.54 36.69
N ARG A 502 -18.33 -27.60 37.01
CA ARG A 502 -17.59 -28.85 37.23
C ARG A 502 -18.20 -29.65 38.38
N ARG A 503 -18.45 -29.03 39.53
CA ARG A 503 -19.06 -29.72 40.69
C ARG A 503 -20.51 -30.12 40.48
N LEU A 504 -21.30 -29.31 39.77
CA LEU A 504 -22.65 -29.71 39.34
C LEU A 504 -22.63 -30.91 38.41
N SER A 505 -21.63 -31.01 37.52
CA SER A 505 -21.46 -32.18 36.66
C SER A 505 -21.03 -33.44 37.42
N GLU A 506 -20.24 -33.30 38.49
CA GLU A 506 -19.81 -34.41 39.36
C GLU A 506 -20.95 -35.01 40.18
N VAL A 507 -22.01 -34.24 40.46
CA VAL A 507 -23.17 -34.68 41.26
C VAL A 507 -24.17 -35.52 40.45
N GLY A 508 -23.98 -35.67 39.13
CA GLY A 508 -24.72 -36.63 38.30
C GLY A 508 -26.20 -36.28 38.13
N ALA A 509 -26.50 -35.43 37.15
CA ALA A 509 -27.86 -34.97 36.83
C ALA A 509 -28.67 -35.97 35.99
N ASP A 510 -28.84 -37.21 36.46
CA ASP A 510 -29.82 -38.14 35.89
C ASP A 510 -31.01 -38.27 36.85
N SER A 511 -31.97 -37.34 36.69
CA SER A 511 -33.30 -37.26 37.34
C SER A 511 -33.43 -36.32 38.56
N PRO A 512 -33.92 -35.07 38.37
CA PRO A 512 -34.15 -34.11 39.46
C PRO A 512 -35.36 -34.42 40.37
N LYS A 513 -35.94 -35.62 40.31
CA LYS A 513 -37.16 -35.99 41.07
C LYS A 513 -36.91 -36.77 42.37
N ALA A 514 -35.67 -37.16 42.68
CA ALA A 514 -35.35 -37.93 43.88
C ALA A 514 -34.39 -37.23 44.88
N ALA A 515 -34.09 -35.94 44.68
CA ALA A 515 -33.22 -35.19 45.57
C ALA A 515 -33.88 -34.92 46.95
N PRO A 516 -33.15 -35.07 48.07
CA PRO A 516 -33.62 -34.67 49.41
C PRO A 516 -34.07 -33.20 49.42
N SER A 517 -35.10 -32.86 50.21
CA SER A 517 -35.67 -31.52 50.28
C SER A 517 -34.65 -30.42 50.63
N SER A 518 -33.59 -30.74 51.37
CA SER A 518 -32.48 -29.82 51.65
C SER A 518 -31.70 -29.43 50.39
N LEU A 519 -31.34 -30.41 49.54
CA LEU A 519 -30.62 -30.17 48.29
C LEU A 519 -31.49 -29.40 47.29
N ARG A 520 -32.80 -29.66 47.27
CA ARG A 520 -33.75 -28.93 46.42
C ARG A 520 -33.83 -27.46 46.80
N ASN A 521 -33.89 -27.15 48.10
CA ASN A 521 -33.87 -25.77 48.59
C ASN A 521 -32.55 -25.07 48.24
N THR A 522 -31.41 -25.78 48.32
CA THR A 522 -30.11 -25.22 47.91
C THR A 522 -30.09 -24.94 46.41
N ILE A 523 -30.55 -25.86 45.56
CA ILE A 523 -30.61 -25.66 44.11
C ILE A 523 -31.56 -24.50 43.76
N GLU A 524 -32.73 -24.41 44.39
CA GLU A 524 -33.67 -23.30 44.18
C GLU A 524 -33.06 -21.96 44.62
N MET A 525 -32.33 -21.93 45.73
CA MET A 525 -31.64 -20.73 46.21
C MET A 525 -30.46 -20.35 45.30
N THR A 526 -29.69 -21.33 44.78
CA THR A 526 -28.64 -21.09 43.79
C THR A 526 -29.22 -20.59 42.48
N VAL A 527 -30.32 -21.17 41.99
CA VAL A 527 -31.01 -20.72 40.77
C VAL A 527 -31.58 -19.31 40.96
N ALA A 528 -32.17 -19.00 42.12
CA ALA A 528 -32.64 -17.66 42.46
C ALA A 528 -31.48 -16.64 42.56
N ALA A 529 -30.34 -17.02 43.14
CA ALA A 529 -29.13 -16.19 43.15
C ALA A 529 -28.56 -15.99 41.73
N THR A 530 -28.66 -17.01 40.87
CA THR A 530 -28.22 -16.93 39.46
C THR A 530 -29.14 -16.01 38.65
N LEU A 531 -30.45 -16.06 38.90
CA LEU A 531 -31.44 -15.15 38.30
C LEU A 531 -31.23 -13.70 38.74
N LYS A 532 -30.96 -13.48 40.04
CA LYS A 532 -30.66 -12.15 40.57
C LYS A 532 -29.32 -11.60 40.05
N ASN A 533 -28.33 -12.48 39.84
CA ASN A 533 -27.10 -12.12 39.15
C ASN A 533 -27.33 -11.75 37.69
N LYS A 534 -28.22 -12.44 36.96
CA LYS A 534 -28.59 -12.05 35.60
C LYS A 534 -29.30 -10.70 35.52
N GLU A 535 -30.17 -10.39 36.49
CA GLU A 535 -30.76 -9.05 36.57
C GLU A 535 -29.70 -7.99 36.85
N MET A 536 -28.76 -8.25 37.75
CA MET A 536 -27.66 -7.34 38.05
C MET A 536 -26.70 -7.18 36.86
N GLU A 537 -26.45 -8.25 36.11
CA GLU A 537 -25.69 -8.26 34.87
C GLU A 537 -26.39 -7.39 33.81
N SER A 538 -27.70 -7.54 33.62
CA SER A 538 -28.47 -6.68 32.70
C SER A 538 -28.45 -5.20 33.09
N LEU A 539 -28.47 -4.90 34.40
CA LEU A 539 -28.44 -3.54 34.91
C LEU A 539 -27.03 -2.94 34.81
N PHE A 540 -26.00 -3.77 34.94
CA PHE A 540 -24.61 -3.41 34.73
C PHE A 540 -24.30 -3.17 33.24
N GLU A 541 -24.78 -4.05 32.36
CA GLU A 541 -24.71 -3.88 30.90
C GLU A 541 -25.39 -2.58 30.47
N HIS A 542 -26.59 -2.30 30.97
CA HIS A 542 -27.29 -1.05 30.65
C HIS A 542 -26.53 0.20 31.10
N ARG A 543 -25.89 0.16 32.28
CA ARG A 543 -25.08 1.28 32.79
C ARG A 543 -23.76 1.45 32.03
N ILE A 544 -23.18 0.34 31.58
CA ILE A 544 -22.02 0.36 30.67
C ILE A 544 -22.42 0.99 29.34
N GLU A 545 -23.55 0.60 28.75
CA GLU A 545 -24.06 1.20 27.52
C GLU A 545 -24.31 2.70 27.65
N GLU A 546 -24.88 3.14 28.78
CA GLU A 546 -25.09 4.57 29.05
C GLU A 546 -23.76 5.35 29.14
N LEU A 547 -22.76 4.77 29.83
CA LEU A 547 -21.43 5.36 29.93
C LEU A 547 -20.69 5.37 28.58
N ILE A 548 -20.83 4.30 27.78
CA ILE A 548 -20.27 4.22 26.42
C ILE A 548 -20.91 5.28 25.54
N CYS A 549 -22.25 5.41 25.54
CA CYS A 549 -22.96 6.44 24.80
C CYS A 549 -22.50 7.85 25.22
N ALA A 550 -22.40 8.13 26.52
CA ALA A 550 -21.94 9.42 27.03
C ALA A 550 -20.48 9.72 26.66
N ALA A 551 -19.60 8.71 26.70
CA ALA A 551 -18.22 8.83 26.27
C ALA A 551 -18.13 9.08 24.76
N GLN A 552 -18.91 8.36 23.96
CA GLN A 552 -18.92 8.47 22.52
C GLN A 552 -19.37 9.85 22.05
N VAL A 553 -20.44 10.41 22.63
CA VAL A 553 -20.88 11.80 22.36
C VAL A 553 -19.78 12.81 22.68
N ARG A 554 -19.01 12.62 23.77
CA ARG A 554 -17.88 13.51 24.11
C ARG A 554 -16.70 13.36 23.17
N ILE A 555 -16.44 12.14 22.69
CA ILE A 555 -15.40 11.88 21.68
C ILE A 555 -15.78 12.53 20.35
N GLU A 556 -17.04 12.44 19.91
CA GLU A 556 -17.54 13.09 18.69
C GLU A 556 -17.42 14.62 18.79
N GLN A 557 -17.83 15.22 19.93
CA GLN A 557 -17.67 16.66 20.15
C GLN A 557 -16.19 17.11 20.18
N ALA A 558 -15.28 16.28 20.70
CA ALA A 558 -13.85 16.56 20.66
C ALA A 558 -13.29 16.40 19.24
N ALA A 559 -13.74 15.40 18.50
CA ALA A 559 -13.36 15.16 17.11
C ALA A 559 -13.81 16.29 16.19
N ASP A 560 -15.01 16.83 16.37
CA ASP A 560 -15.51 17.98 15.61
C ASP A 560 -14.66 19.23 15.86
N LYS A 561 -14.30 19.52 17.12
CA LYS A 561 -13.41 20.65 17.46
C LYS A 561 -12.01 20.50 16.84
N VAL A 562 -11.47 19.28 16.84
CA VAL A 562 -10.18 18.99 16.17
C VAL A 562 -10.31 19.14 14.65
N SER A 563 -11.39 18.63 14.07
CA SER A 563 -11.69 18.76 12.63
C SER A 563 -11.80 20.21 12.20
N ASP A 564 -12.48 21.06 12.97
CA ASP A 564 -12.62 22.49 12.66
C ASP A 564 -11.30 23.24 12.80
N SER A 565 -10.50 22.94 13.83
CA SER A 565 -9.15 23.48 14.00
C SER A 565 -8.23 23.07 12.82
N LEU A 566 -8.31 21.80 12.40
CA LEU A 566 -7.55 21.29 11.27
C LEU A 566 -8.00 21.95 9.95
N ARG A 567 -9.29 22.14 9.72
CA ARG A 567 -9.82 22.87 8.55
C ARG A 567 -9.38 24.34 8.54
N ALA A 568 -9.19 24.96 9.70
CA ALA A 568 -8.64 26.31 9.79
C ALA A 568 -7.16 26.33 9.38
N GLN A 569 -6.34 25.41 9.90
CA GLN A 569 -4.94 25.27 9.50
C GLN A 569 -4.76 24.93 8.02
N VAL A 570 -5.59 24.05 7.47
CA VAL A 570 -5.57 23.70 6.04
C VAL A 570 -5.88 24.93 5.18
N ARG A 571 -6.83 25.79 5.58
CA ARG A 571 -7.12 27.04 4.88
C ARG A 571 -5.95 28.03 4.93
N GLU A 572 -5.26 28.11 6.06
CA GLU A 572 -4.07 28.95 6.21
C GLU A 572 -2.90 28.47 5.31
N VAL A 573 -2.63 27.16 5.32
CA VAL A 573 -1.61 26.54 4.47
C VAL A 573 -1.97 26.68 2.99
N GLN A 574 -3.23 26.48 2.61
CA GLN A 574 -3.68 26.67 1.24
C GLN A 574 -3.49 28.13 0.79
N GLY A 575 -3.83 29.11 1.63
CA GLY A 575 -3.57 30.51 1.32
C GLY A 575 -2.08 30.85 1.20
N ALA A 576 -1.22 30.22 2.00
CA ALA A 576 0.24 30.36 1.85
C ALA A 576 0.75 29.72 0.55
N TYR A 577 0.21 28.56 0.18
CA TYR A 577 0.51 27.87 -1.07
C TYR A 577 0.09 28.70 -2.29
N ASP A 578 -1.11 29.28 -2.30
CA ASP A 578 -1.58 30.10 -3.41
C ASP A 578 -0.71 31.37 -3.59
N ARG A 579 -0.28 32.00 -2.49
CA ARG A 579 0.70 33.12 -2.55
C ARG A 579 2.06 32.69 -3.09
N ALA A 580 2.54 31.50 -2.72
CA ALA A 580 3.80 30.95 -3.25
C ALA A 580 3.69 30.60 -4.75
N ARG A 581 2.53 30.13 -5.19
CA ARG A 581 2.24 29.84 -6.59
C ARG A 581 2.18 31.12 -7.43
N GLU A 582 1.62 32.20 -6.90
CA GLU A 582 1.63 33.51 -7.56
C GLU A 582 3.07 34.05 -7.72
N THR A 583 3.90 33.93 -6.67
CA THR A 583 5.31 34.35 -6.76
C THR A 583 6.10 33.50 -7.75
N GLU A 584 5.87 32.18 -7.80
CA GLU A 584 6.46 31.28 -8.78
C GLU A 584 6.04 31.66 -10.22
N GLY A 585 4.75 31.96 -10.44
CA GLY A 585 4.26 32.43 -11.74
C GLY A 585 4.98 33.69 -12.23
N THR A 586 5.16 34.69 -11.36
CA THR A 586 5.91 35.92 -11.71
C THR A 586 7.40 35.66 -11.95
N PHE A 587 7.98 34.65 -11.31
CA PHE A 587 9.38 34.27 -11.54
C PHE A 587 9.54 33.59 -12.89
N ILE A 588 8.62 32.69 -13.25
CA ILE A 588 8.59 32.00 -14.55
C ILE A 588 8.41 33.02 -15.69
N GLU A 589 7.51 33.98 -15.54
CA GLU A 589 7.30 35.03 -16.55
C GLU A 589 8.57 35.87 -16.77
N LYS A 590 9.24 36.30 -15.69
CA LYS A 590 10.53 37.00 -15.77
C LYS A 590 11.65 36.13 -16.36
N ALA A 591 11.63 34.83 -16.11
CA ALA A 591 12.60 33.90 -16.68
C ALA A 591 12.37 33.71 -18.19
N ASP A 592 11.10 33.62 -18.63
CA ASP A 592 10.72 33.55 -20.04
C ASP A 592 11.11 34.83 -20.80
N GLU A 593 10.88 36.01 -20.22
CA GLU A 593 11.35 37.28 -20.80
C GLU A 593 12.88 37.32 -20.96
N LYS A 594 13.63 36.89 -19.93
CA LYS A 594 15.10 36.81 -20.00
C LYS A 594 15.56 35.80 -21.04
N MET A 595 14.88 34.65 -21.16
CA MET A 595 15.19 33.63 -22.15
C MET A 595 14.94 34.13 -23.58
N LYS A 596 13.80 34.80 -23.82
CA LYS A 596 13.50 35.44 -25.10
C LYS A 596 14.55 36.49 -25.47
N ALA A 597 14.94 37.34 -24.53
CA ALA A 597 16.00 38.33 -24.76
C ALA A 597 17.36 37.66 -25.06
N PHE A 598 17.67 36.56 -24.38
CA PHE A 598 18.88 35.79 -24.65
C PHE A 598 18.86 35.14 -26.03
N MET A 599 17.72 34.57 -26.44
CA MET A 599 17.53 33.98 -27.77
C MET A 599 17.71 35.02 -28.89
N VAL A 600 17.06 36.18 -28.78
CA VAL A 600 17.22 37.28 -29.77
C VAL A 600 18.68 37.69 -29.88
N LYS A 601 19.38 37.89 -28.75
CA LYS A 601 20.81 38.23 -28.75
C LYS A 601 21.70 37.12 -29.35
N THR A 602 21.26 35.87 -29.28
CA THR A 602 21.98 34.72 -29.83
C THR A 602 21.77 34.62 -31.34
N GLU A 603 20.55 34.88 -31.79
CA GLU A 603 20.19 34.97 -33.21
C GLU A 603 20.92 36.11 -33.90
N GLU A 604 21.01 37.30 -33.29
CA GLU A 604 21.80 38.43 -33.79
C GLU A 604 23.28 38.06 -33.94
N LYS A 605 23.87 37.37 -32.95
CA LYS A 605 25.26 36.91 -33.02
C LYS A 605 25.48 35.86 -34.11
N LEU A 606 24.51 34.95 -34.27
CA LEU A 606 24.56 33.92 -35.29
C LEU A 606 24.48 34.53 -36.68
N GLN A 607 23.56 35.48 -36.88
CA GLN A 607 23.38 36.21 -38.13
C GLN A 607 24.65 36.98 -38.50
N ALA A 608 25.27 37.69 -37.55
CA ALA A 608 26.55 38.37 -37.78
C ALA A 608 27.69 37.39 -38.14
N HIS A 609 27.68 36.18 -37.59
CA HIS A 609 28.65 35.14 -37.96
C HIS A 609 28.41 34.58 -39.36
N ILE A 610 27.15 34.43 -39.78
CA ILE A 610 26.77 34.01 -41.13
C ILE A 610 27.22 35.06 -42.15
N GLU A 611 26.90 36.34 -41.92
CA GLU A 611 27.30 37.44 -42.80
C GLU A 611 28.82 37.52 -42.97
N LYS A 612 29.57 37.42 -41.85
CA LYS A 612 31.04 37.37 -41.89
C LYS A 612 31.57 36.13 -42.64
N SER A 613 30.88 35.00 -42.54
CA SER A 613 31.25 33.79 -43.27
C SER A 613 31.02 33.96 -44.78
N ASP A 614 29.92 34.59 -45.17
CA ASP A 614 29.59 34.88 -46.57
C ASP A 614 30.59 35.87 -47.18
N GLU A 615 30.98 36.92 -46.46
CA GLU A 615 32.04 37.84 -46.88
C GLU A 615 33.37 37.11 -47.13
N ASN A 616 33.78 36.23 -46.20
CA ASN A 616 35.00 35.44 -46.35
C ASN A 616 34.92 34.48 -47.54
N MET A 617 33.75 33.88 -47.78
CA MET A 617 33.52 32.98 -48.91
C MET A 617 33.56 33.73 -50.25
N GLN A 618 32.92 34.90 -50.34
CA GLN A 618 32.99 35.76 -51.52
C GLN A 618 34.43 36.22 -51.82
N ALA A 619 35.20 36.58 -50.79
CA ALA A 619 36.61 36.92 -50.94
C ALA A 619 37.44 35.73 -51.45
N TYR A 620 37.12 34.51 -51.02
CA TYR A 620 37.78 33.30 -51.50
C TYR A 620 37.44 32.98 -52.97
N ILE A 621 36.17 33.15 -53.35
CA ILE A 621 35.72 32.99 -54.74
C ILE A 621 36.44 34.02 -55.63
N GLY A 622 36.48 35.29 -55.25
CA GLY A 622 37.18 36.34 -56.02
C GLY A 622 38.66 36.04 -56.24
N LYS A 623 39.37 35.54 -55.21
CA LYS A 623 40.78 35.10 -55.35
C LYS A 623 40.94 33.89 -56.27
N THR A 624 39.94 33.01 -56.31
CA THR A 624 39.95 31.83 -57.18
C THR A 624 39.73 32.24 -58.63
N ASP A 625 38.79 33.15 -58.88
CA ASP A 625 38.53 33.71 -60.21
C ASP A 625 39.76 34.47 -60.75
N GLU A 626 40.43 35.28 -59.93
CA GLU A 626 41.65 35.98 -60.32
C GLU A 626 42.78 35.01 -60.72
N LYS A 627 42.97 33.93 -59.94
CA LYS A 627 43.92 32.86 -60.29
C LYS A 627 43.54 32.15 -61.58
N MET A 628 42.25 31.90 -61.80
CA MET A 628 41.75 31.23 -63.00
C MET A 628 41.93 32.12 -64.24
N GLN A 629 41.62 33.41 -64.16
CA GLN A 629 41.88 34.38 -65.23
C GLN A 629 43.37 34.46 -65.56
N THR A 630 44.24 34.51 -64.55
CA THR A 630 45.70 34.49 -64.74
C THR A 630 46.17 33.20 -65.43
N PHE A 631 45.57 32.07 -65.07
CA PHE A 631 45.87 30.78 -65.69
C PHE A 631 45.42 30.72 -67.15
N MET A 632 44.22 31.22 -67.46
CA MET A 632 43.73 31.30 -68.85
C MET A 632 44.62 32.21 -69.70
N ALA A 633 44.98 33.39 -69.19
CA ALA A 633 45.86 34.33 -69.91
C ALA A 633 47.23 33.70 -70.24
N LYS A 634 47.84 32.97 -69.30
CA LYS A 634 49.09 32.22 -69.54
C LYS A 634 48.91 31.07 -70.55
N THR A 635 47.72 30.47 -70.58
CA THR A 635 47.42 29.38 -71.52
C THR A 635 47.25 29.93 -72.94
N ASP A 636 46.55 31.05 -73.09
CA ASP A 636 46.41 31.75 -74.36
C ASP A 636 47.75 32.22 -74.90
N GLU A 637 48.63 32.77 -74.06
CA GLU A 637 49.99 33.17 -74.42
C GLU A 637 50.81 31.97 -74.94
N LYS A 638 50.74 30.82 -74.24
CA LYS A 638 51.40 29.57 -74.68
C LYS A 638 50.83 29.07 -76.01
N MET A 639 49.51 29.17 -76.20
CA MET A 639 48.87 28.72 -77.42
C MET A 639 49.24 29.62 -78.61
N GLN A 640 49.33 30.94 -78.41
CA GLN A 640 49.83 31.88 -79.41
C GLN A 640 51.28 31.57 -79.82
N MET A 641 52.17 31.34 -78.85
CA MET A 641 53.55 30.94 -79.15
C MET A 641 53.62 29.63 -79.95
N ALA A 642 52.80 28.63 -79.59
CA ALA A 642 52.75 27.37 -80.32
C ALA A 642 52.23 27.54 -81.76
N VAL A 643 51.23 28.41 -81.97
CA VAL A 643 50.72 28.74 -83.31
C VAL A 643 51.78 29.45 -84.14
N GLU A 644 52.53 30.38 -83.55
CA GLU A 644 53.66 31.04 -84.24
C GLU A 644 54.76 30.06 -84.65
N ASP A 645 55.11 29.10 -83.78
CA ASP A 645 56.10 28.06 -84.10
C ASP A 645 55.62 27.12 -85.22
N VAL A 646 54.33 26.78 -85.23
CA VAL A 646 53.72 26.01 -86.34
C VAL A 646 53.75 26.81 -87.65
N ASN A 647 53.46 28.11 -87.61
CA ASN A 647 53.53 28.96 -88.79
C ASN A 647 54.98 29.07 -89.32
N LYS A 648 55.97 29.28 -88.44
CA LYS A 648 57.40 29.32 -88.81
C LYS A 648 57.90 28.01 -89.40
N SER A 649 57.49 26.87 -88.85
CA SER A 649 57.85 25.55 -89.39
C SER A 649 57.18 25.27 -90.74
N THR A 650 55.96 25.78 -90.95
CA THR A 650 55.26 25.68 -92.24
C THR A 650 55.94 26.53 -93.33
N GLU A 651 56.45 27.72 -92.99
CA GLU A 651 57.26 28.53 -93.91
C GLU A 651 58.59 27.86 -94.29
N TYR A 652 59.22 27.12 -93.37
CA TYR A 652 60.45 26.38 -93.66
C TYR A 652 60.26 25.15 -94.58
N THR A 653 59.02 24.68 -94.72
CA THR A 653 58.69 23.48 -95.51
C THR A 653 58.14 23.83 -96.91
N ARG A 654 57.84 25.11 -97.17
CA ARG A 654 57.56 25.67 -98.49
C ARG A 654 58.84 26.19 -99.13
#